data_AF-A0A8T0A165-F1
#
_entry.id   AF-A0A8T0A165-F1
#
_cell.length_a   1.000
_cell.length_b   1.000
_cell.length_c   1.000
_cell.angle_alpha   90.00
_cell.angle_beta   90.00
_cell.angle_gamma   90.00
#
_symmetry.space_group_name_H-M   'P 1'
#
loop_
_entity.id
_entity.type
_entity.pdbx_description
1 polymer ?
#
loop_
_entity_poly.entity_id
_entity_poly.type
_entity_poly.pdbx_seq_one_letter_code
_entity_poly.pdbx_strand_id
1 'polypeptide(L)'
;MTDVPENAPESCPGTQSEKAGKTSACAGCPNKQACASGVQPIDPDIDLIKERMSLIKHKILILSGKGGVGKSSVTTSLACVMSNLSDNGKPLNVGVLDIDICGPSQARMFGCENESVHSSEEGWAPIFVRDNLFLMSISFLVESRNDAIIWRGPRKNALIKQFLRDVDWGNIDYLLIDTPPGTSDEHISVVQLLLQSSKLDGALIVTTPQEISLLDVRKEVIINFCIKTKVPIIGIVENMSKFICPNCSFHSQLFPSTTGGAIKMAKDLELDLKVLASLPLDPKLGKSLDEGNIGKFFENLENNEIINKEFLKLANEQNMSLFGSTGTSTSSSPFGAKPGGLFGSTTTNTQQTTSTTPADIELPQVSTDTVQALKFNPTAPNTPILLAAGSWDNTCRIWEISETGQSQPKAMQELGAPVLSLDWTEDSSKVFITCCDKNVRLWDLQSNQIVSVGQHDDCVKSCHWVTASNYQCLMTGSWDRSLRFWDMRQLPTINSLATIQLPERVWCSDMVYPLACIGLANRNIKCYNLEGQPQEIQNIESQLKYQSRSIAIFKNKINNQPNGFALGSIEGRVAIQCLDAKDTKDNFTFKCHRSSELINGFQEIYPVNVVTFHPIYQTLCTAGADGRYSFWDKDARTKLKGSDAMAMPITACHIHQGGNIMAYSIGYDWSKGSEYSYPTNITKIYLHACNEEMKPRVKK
;
A
#
# COMPACT_ATOMS: atom_id res chain seq x y z
N MET A 1 -22.76 -17.44 -3.26
CA MET A 1 -21.91 -16.42 -3.91
C MET A 1 -22.74 -15.88 -5.05
N THR A 2 -22.94 -14.57 -5.11
CA THR A 2 -23.72 -13.94 -6.18
C THR A 2 -22.95 -14.04 -7.49
N ASP A 3 -23.53 -14.68 -8.52
CA ASP A 3 -22.95 -14.76 -9.88
C ASP A 3 -22.88 -13.41 -10.61
N VAL A 4 -23.31 -12.36 -9.92
CA VAL A 4 -23.22 -10.97 -10.31
C VAL A 4 -22.09 -10.37 -9.47
N PRO A 5 -20.95 -9.99 -10.08
CA PRO A 5 -19.89 -9.28 -9.38
C PRO A 5 -20.45 -8.03 -8.67
N GLU A 6 -19.95 -7.71 -7.47
CA GLU A 6 -20.46 -6.57 -6.68
C GLU A 6 -20.38 -5.21 -7.41
N ASN A 7 -19.50 -5.11 -8.41
CA ASN A 7 -19.33 -3.92 -9.27
C ASN A 7 -20.07 -4.02 -10.62
N ALA A 8 -20.96 -4.99 -10.81
CA ALA A 8 -21.72 -5.14 -12.04
C ALA A 8 -22.97 -4.23 -12.04
N PRO A 9 -23.43 -3.74 -13.22
CA PRO A 9 -24.67 -2.98 -13.32
C PRO A 9 -25.86 -3.77 -12.76
N GLU A 10 -26.87 -3.08 -12.20
CA GLU A 10 -28.10 -3.73 -11.66
C GLU A 10 -28.80 -4.64 -12.68
N SER A 11 -28.63 -4.38 -13.97
CA SER A 11 -29.19 -5.17 -15.07
C SER A 11 -28.30 -6.31 -15.57
N CYS A 12 -27.17 -6.58 -14.89
CA CYS A 12 -26.27 -7.66 -15.24
C CYS A 12 -26.95 -9.02 -15.02
N PRO A 13 -27.06 -9.88 -16.06
CA PRO A 13 -27.70 -11.18 -15.91
C PRO A 13 -26.88 -12.16 -15.06
N GLY A 14 -25.64 -11.84 -14.69
CA GLY A 14 -24.70 -12.72 -14.01
C GLY A 14 -23.85 -13.54 -14.98
N THR A 15 -22.66 -13.96 -14.55
CA THR A 15 -21.67 -14.67 -15.38
C THR A 15 -22.09 -16.09 -15.75
N GLN A 16 -23.00 -16.69 -14.99
CA GLN A 16 -23.51 -18.06 -15.20
C GLN A 16 -24.88 -18.11 -15.88
N SER A 17 -25.47 -16.97 -16.24
CA SER A 17 -26.77 -16.93 -16.91
C SER A 17 -26.66 -17.32 -18.37
N GLU A 18 -27.65 -18.04 -18.92
CA GLU A 18 -27.72 -18.35 -20.36
C GLU A 18 -27.76 -17.09 -21.24
N LYS A 19 -28.15 -15.96 -20.64
CA LYS A 19 -28.25 -14.62 -21.22
C LYS A 19 -26.95 -13.80 -21.07
N ALA A 20 -25.94 -14.32 -20.38
CA ALA A 20 -24.64 -13.68 -20.19
C ALA A 20 -23.95 -13.43 -21.55
N GLY A 21 -23.46 -12.20 -21.76
CA GLY A 21 -22.85 -11.80 -23.03
C GLY A 21 -23.80 -11.60 -24.21
N LYS A 22 -25.09 -11.95 -24.07
CA LYS A 22 -26.10 -11.90 -25.14
C LYS A 22 -27.12 -10.77 -24.99
N THR A 23 -27.31 -10.22 -23.79
CA THR A 23 -28.28 -9.14 -23.54
C THR A 23 -27.73 -7.75 -23.87
N SER A 24 -28.64 -6.79 -24.02
CA SER A 24 -28.31 -5.37 -24.16
C SER A 24 -27.54 -4.82 -22.95
N ALA A 25 -27.81 -5.34 -21.74
CA ALA A 25 -27.05 -4.99 -20.54
C ALA A 25 -25.57 -5.41 -20.60
N CYS A 26 -25.22 -6.41 -21.43
CA CYS A 26 -23.84 -6.82 -21.67
C CYS A 26 -23.16 -5.99 -22.78
N ALA A 27 -23.88 -5.08 -23.45
CA ALA A 27 -23.30 -4.25 -24.50
C ALA A 27 -22.28 -3.26 -23.90
N GLY A 28 -21.02 -3.36 -24.33
CA GLY A 28 -19.92 -2.57 -23.79
C GLY A 28 -19.18 -3.22 -22.60
N CYS A 29 -19.61 -4.41 -22.14
CA CYS A 29 -18.87 -5.18 -21.13
C CYS A 29 -17.59 -5.79 -21.76
N PRO A 30 -16.39 -5.59 -21.17
CA PRO A 30 -15.15 -6.19 -21.67
C PRO A 30 -15.20 -7.72 -21.75
N ASN A 31 -15.91 -8.34 -20.81
CA ASN A 31 -16.06 -9.79 -20.72
C ASN A 31 -17.24 -10.32 -21.55
N LYS A 32 -17.91 -9.48 -22.37
CA LYS A 32 -19.10 -9.88 -23.16
C LYS A 32 -18.84 -11.12 -23.99
N GLN A 33 -17.70 -11.19 -24.69
CA GLN A 33 -17.35 -12.33 -25.54
C GLN A 33 -17.09 -13.61 -24.74
N ALA A 34 -16.39 -13.52 -23.61
CA ALA A 34 -16.13 -14.65 -22.71
C ALA A 34 -17.41 -15.15 -22.02
N CYS A 35 -18.30 -14.24 -21.61
CA CYS A 35 -19.61 -14.60 -21.09
C CYS A 35 -20.53 -15.20 -22.16
N ALA A 36 -20.46 -14.70 -23.41
CA ALA A 36 -21.29 -15.18 -24.51
C ALA A 36 -20.89 -16.58 -25.00
N SER A 37 -19.62 -16.96 -24.85
CA SER A 37 -19.13 -18.31 -25.19
C SER A 37 -19.48 -19.35 -24.13
N GLY A 38 -19.91 -18.94 -22.93
CA GLY A 38 -20.18 -19.84 -21.81
C GLY A 38 -18.93 -20.44 -21.17
N VAL A 39 -17.73 -20.01 -21.59
CA VAL A 39 -16.45 -20.51 -21.11
C VAL A 39 -15.84 -19.43 -20.21
N GLN A 40 -15.76 -19.70 -18.91
CA GLN A 40 -14.96 -18.90 -17.98
C GLN A 40 -13.56 -18.70 -18.59
N PRO A 41 -12.97 -17.50 -18.59
CA PRO A 41 -11.57 -17.37 -18.99
C PRO A 41 -10.74 -18.19 -18.00
N ILE A 42 -10.33 -19.39 -18.43
CA ILE A 42 -9.42 -20.26 -17.70
C ILE A 42 -8.05 -19.60 -17.83
N ASP A 43 -7.47 -19.20 -16.70
CA ASP A 43 -6.09 -18.75 -16.67
C ASP A 43 -5.20 -19.96 -17.07
N PRO A 44 -4.52 -19.90 -18.23
CA PRO A 44 -3.77 -21.05 -18.75
C PRO A 44 -2.64 -21.47 -17.82
N ASP A 45 -2.18 -20.59 -16.91
CA ASP A 45 -1.18 -20.94 -15.92
C ASP A 45 -1.69 -21.93 -14.87
N ILE A 46 -3.00 -22.02 -14.63
CA ILE A 46 -3.56 -22.89 -13.58
C ILE A 46 -3.31 -24.37 -13.91
N ASP A 47 -3.39 -24.76 -15.18
CA ASP A 47 -3.12 -26.14 -15.59
C ASP A 47 -1.63 -26.48 -15.42
N LEU A 48 -0.74 -25.53 -15.72
CA LEU A 48 0.70 -25.69 -15.51
C LEU A 48 1.06 -25.78 -14.01
N ILE A 49 0.44 -24.94 -13.18
CA ILE A 49 0.61 -25.01 -11.72
C ILE A 49 0.06 -26.34 -11.19
N LYS A 50 -1.07 -26.81 -11.72
CA LYS A 50 -1.66 -28.09 -11.35
C LYS A 50 -0.73 -29.24 -11.65
N GLU A 51 -0.13 -29.25 -12.84
CA GLU A 51 0.88 -30.24 -13.23
C GLU A 51 2.08 -30.19 -12.29
N ARG A 52 2.66 -29.00 -12.07
CA ARG A 52 3.83 -28.84 -11.20
C ARG A 52 3.56 -29.26 -9.76
N MET A 53 2.45 -28.79 -9.20
CA MET A 53 2.04 -29.09 -7.82
C MET A 53 1.57 -30.54 -7.63
N SER A 54 1.28 -31.28 -8.71
CA SER A 54 0.88 -32.70 -8.59
C SER A 54 2.03 -33.60 -8.14
N LEU A 55 3.29 -33.18 -8.35
CA LEU A 55 4.50 -33.90 -7.94
C LEU A 55 4.81 -33.77 -6.44
N ILE A 56 4.02 -32.97 -5.72
CA ILE A 56 4.18 -32.68 -4.30
C ILE A 56 3.05 -33.37 -3.53
N LYS A 57 3.40 -34.34 -2.68
CA LYS A 57 2.41 -35.16 -1.95
C LYS A 57 1.63 -34.35 -0.92
N HIS A 58 2.34 -33.60 -0.08
CA HIS A 58 1.74 -32.79 0.98
C HIS A 58 2.16 -31.32 0.87
N LYS A 59 1.19 -30.40 0.86
CA LYS A 59 1.45 -28.95 0.95
C LYS A 59 0.92 -28.42 2.27
N ILE A 60 1.82 -27.83 3.05
CA ILE A 60 1.53 -27.30 4.38
C ILE A 60 1.86 -25.82 4.41
N LEU A 61 0.86 -25.01 4.73
CA LEU A 61 1.01 -23.57 4.89
C LEU A 61 1.47 -23.25 6.32
N ILE A 62 2.52 -22.46 6.49
CA ILE A 62 3.01 -22.07 7.82
C ILE A 62 2.61 -20.62 8.09
N LEU A 63 1.68 -20.42 9.04
CA LEU A 63 1.04 -19.13 9.30
C LEU A 63 1.41 -18.56 10.67
N SER A 64 1.42 -17.24 10.81
CA SER A 64 1.53 -16.56 12.11
C SER A 64 0.81 -15.22 12.11
N GLY A 65 0.27 -14.78 13.25
CA GLY A 65 -0.41 -13.48 13.35
C GLY A 65 0.54 -12.28 13.37
N LYS A 66 1.71 -12.40 13.99
CA LYS A 66 2.68 -11.28 14.14
C LYS A 66 4.08 -11.67 13.73
N GLY A 67 4.86 -10.67 13.32
CA GLY A 67 6.30 -10.81 13.12
C GLY A 67 7.02 -11.09 14.44
N GLY A 68 8.13 -11.83 14.39
CA GLY A 68 8.96 -12.11 15.56
C GLY A 68 8.51 -13.29 16.44
N VAL A 69 7.40 -13.97 16.14
CA VAL A 69 6.99 -15.19 16.87
C VAL A 69 7.83 -16.43 16.54
N GLY A 70 8.77 -16.30 15.60
CA GLY A 70 9.67 -17.38 15.16
C GLY A 70 9.08 -18.33 14.12
N LYS A 71 8.08 -17.90 13.33
CA LYS A 71 7.48 -18.68 12.23
C LYS A 71 8.53 -19.28 11.29
N SER A 72 9.38 -18.46 10.68
CA SER A 72 10.42 -18.93 9.75
C SER A 72 11.42 -19.86 10.42
N SER A 73 11.80 -19.58 11.67
CA SER A 73 12.65 -20.47 12.48
C SER A 73 12.02 -21.84 12.73
N VAL A 74 10.71 -21.89 12.99
CA VAL A 74 9.94 -23.14 13.12
C VAL A 74 9.88 -23.86 11.78
N THR A 75 9.64 -23.15 10.67
CA THR A 75 9.65 -23.73 9.30
C THR A 75 11.00 -24.37 8.97
N THR A 76 12.10 -23.65 9.16
CA THR A 76 13.47 -24.14 8.90
C THR A 76 13.79 -25.37 9.76
N SER A 77 13.48 -25.30 11.05
CA SER A 77 13.75 -26.37 12.01
C SER A 77 12.94 -27.63 11.70
N LEU A 78 11.65 -27.46 11.41
CA LEU A 78 10.76 -28.56 11.03
C LEU A 78 11.24 -29.21 9.72
N ALA A 79 11.61 -28.42 8.71
CA ALA A 79 12.10 -28.94 7.44
C ALA A 79 13.38 -29.78 7.62
N CYS A 80 14.33 -29.27 8.42
CA CYS A 80 15.57 -29.97 8.73
C CYS A 80 15.32 -31.30 9.44
N VAL A 81 14.45 -31.30 10.46
CA VAL A 81 14.10 -32.53 11.19
C VAL A 81 13.36 -33.52 10.29
N MET A 82 12.39 -33.07 9.50
CA MET A 82 11.66 -33.93 8.56
C MET A 82 12.59 -34.54 7.49
N SER A 83 13.61 -33.81 7.03
CA SER A 83 14.61 -34.33 6.09
C SER A 83 15.47 -35.45 6.70
N ASN A 84 15.55 -35.55 8.02
CA ASN A 84 16.25 -36.64 8.70
C ASN A 84 15.35 -37.87 8.92
N LEU A 85 14.06 -37.77 8.64
CA LEU A 85 13.10 -38.87 8.80
C LEU A 85 13.02 -39.73 7.53
N SER A 86 12.47 -40.92 7.71
CA SER A 86 12.14 -41.82 6.61
C SER A 86 10.71 -42.32 6.74
N ASP A 87 10.05 -42.49 5.60
CA ASP A 87 8.78 -43.18 5.50
C ASP A 87 8.99 -44.50 4.73
N ASN A 88 8.55 -45.61 5.32
CA ASN A 88 8.76 -46.96 4.78
C ASN A 88 10.22 -47.24 4.35
N GLY A 89 11.19 -46.71 5.11
CA GLY A 89 12.63 -46.87 4.86
C GLY A 89 13.21 -45.98 3.76
N LYS A 90 12.43 -45.05 3.19
CA LYS A 90 12.91 -44.06 2.22
C LYS A 90 13.06 -42.69 2.88
N PRO A 91 14.17 -41.96 2.64
CA PRO A 91 14.34 -40.61 3.17
C PRO A 91 13.24 -39.70 2.62
N LEU A 92 12.71 -38.82 3.46
CA LEU A 92 11.71 -37.84 3.03
C LEU A 92 12.38 -36.72 2.24
N ASN A 93 11.80 -36.38 1.09
CA ASN A 93 12.13 -35.20 0.32
C ASN A 93 11.30 -34.02 0.81
N VAL A 94 11.95 -32.96 1.27
CA VAL A 94 11.29 -31.80 1.88
C VAL A 94 11.64 -30.52 1.11
N GLY A 95 10.64 -29.79 0.66
CA GLY A 95 10.78 -28.47 0.06
C GLY A 95 10.37 -27.37 1.03
N VAL A 96 11.08 -26.25 1.01
CA VAL A 96 10.69 -25.01 1.66
C VAL A 96 10.51 -23.93 0.60
N LEU A 97 9.31 -23.36 0.53
CA LEU A 97 9.02 -22.22 -0.32
C LEU A 97 8.82 -20.98 0.55
N ASP A 98 9.74 -20.03 0.42
CA ASP A 98 9.67 -18.73 1.07
C ASP A 98 8.86 -17.76 0.20
N ILE A 99 7.65 -17.43 0.65
CA ILE A 99 6.81 -16.41 0.00
C ILE A 99 6.80 -15.08 0.78
N ASP A 100 7.65 -14.93 1.81
CA ASP A 100 7.87 -13.65 2.48
C ASP A 100 8.83 -12.77 1.65
N ILE A 101 8.32 -12.29 0.51
CA ILE A 101 9.09 -11.58 -0.52
C ILE A 101 9.78 -10.32 0.01
N CYS A 102 9.20 -9.66 1.02
CA CYS A 102 9.70 -8.39 1.56
C CYS A 102 10.72 -8.55 2.69
N GLY A 103 10.74 -9.71 3.35
CA GLY A 103 11.68 -10.02 4.43
C GLY A 103 12.21 -11.45 4.34
N PRO A 104 12.74 -11.90 3.19
CA PRO A 104 13.12 -13.28 3.00
C PRO A 104 14.25 -13.63 3.98
N SER A 105 14.01 -14.64 4.81
CA SER A 105 14.94 -15.04 5.88
C SER A 105 15.45 -16.47 5.73
N GLN A 106 14.81 -17.28 4.88
CA GLN A 106 15.13 -18.70 4.75
C GLN A 106 16.53 -18.95 4.18
N ALA A 107 16.95 -18.18 3.18
CA ALA A 107 18.30 -18.31 2.59
C ALA A 107 19.42 -18.13 3.64
N ARG A 108 19.22 -17.20 4.60
CA ARG A 108 20.10 -17.00 5.75
C ARG A 108 20.10 -18.17 6.70
N MET A 109 18.90 -18.57 7.13
CA MET A 109 18.72 -19.63 8.13
C MET A 109 19.28 -20.98 7.67
N PHE A 110 19.28 -21.23 6.36
CA PHE A 110 19.88 -22.41 5.74
C PHE A 110 21.35 -22.23 5.30
N GLY A 111 21.93 -21.03 5.42
CA GLY A 111 23.33 -20.78 5.08
C GLY A 111 23.64 -20.77 3.58
N CYS A 112 22.65 -20.50 2.73
CA CYS A 112 22.75 -20.54 1.27
C CYS A 112 22.50 -19.17 0.61
N GLU A 113 22.66 -18.06 1.34
CA GLU A 113 22.48 -16.68 0.83
C GLU A 113 23.33 -16.34 -0.40
N ASN A 114 24.40 -17.10 -0.65
CA ASN A 114 25.29 -16.90 -1.78
C ASN A 114 24.90 -17.64 -3.06
N GLU A 115 23.86 -18.46 -2.98
CA GLU A 115 23.34 -19.19 -4.12
C GLU A 115 22.44 -18.30 -5.00
N SER A 116 22.29 -18.70 -6.26
CA SER A 116 21.43 -18.04 -7.23
C SER A 116 20.63 -19.07 -8.01
N VAL A 117 19.38 -18.78 -8.35
CA VAL A 117 18.55 -19.72 -9.10
C VAL A 117 19.13 -19.97 -10.48
N HIS A 118 19.24 -21.24 -10.84
CA HIS A 118 19.52 -21.64 -12.21
C HIS A 118 18.22 -21.84 -12.97
N SER A 119 18.08 -21.14 -14.11
CA SER A 119 16.96 -21.31 -15.04
C SER A 119 17.31 -22.36 -16.09
N SER A 120 16.39 -23.29 -16.34
CA SER A 120 16.45 -24.35 -17.36
C SER A 120 15.20 -24.31 -18.25
N GLU A 121 15.14 -25.16 -19.29
CA GLU A 121 13.94 -25.31 -20.12
C GLU A 121 12.74 -25.87 -19.32
N GLU A 122 13.00 -26.62 -18.24
CA GLU A 122 11.98 -27.19 -17.37
C GLU A 122 11.53 -26.25 -16.26
N GLY A 123 12.19 -25.09 -16.11
CA GLY A 123 11.91 -24.07 -15.10
C GLY A 123 13.11 -23.72 -14.22
N TRP A 124 12.83 -23.18 -13.03
CA TRP A 124 13.79 -22.78 -12.01
C TRP A 124 14.16 -23.96 -11.10
N ALA A 125 15.44 -24.30 -11.05
CA ALA A 125 15.93 -25.30 -10.12
C ALA A 125 15.95 -24.71 -8.69
N PRO A 126 15.37 -25.40 -7.69
CA PRO A 126 15.49 -24.98 -6.30
C PRO A 126 16.93 -25.14 -5.80
N ILE A 127 17.27 -24.41 -4.74
CA ILE A 127 18.56 -24.52 -4.07
C ILE A 127 18.55 -25.77 -3.18
N PHE A 128 19.56 -26.61 -3.33
CA PHE A 128 19.74 -27.82 -2.54
C PHE A 128 20.49 -27.45 -1.26
N VAL A 129 19.76 -27.42 -0.14
CA VAL A 129 20.37 -27.28 1.19
C VAL A 129 21.05 -28.59 1.59
N ARG A 130 20.42 -29.72 1.24
CA ARG A 130 20.92 -31.10 1.33
C ARG A 130 20.37 -31.89 0.14
N ASP A 131 20.81 -33.13 -0.01
CA ASP A 131 20.34 -34.03 -1.09
C ASP A 131 18.81 -34.19 -1.14
N ASN A 132 18.14 -34.08 0.02
CA ASN A 132 16.69 -34.24 0.16
C ASN A 132 15.98 -33.03 0.81
N LEU A 133 16.64 -31.86 0.85
CA LEU A 133 16.09 -30.63 1.39
C LEU A 133 16.29 -29.48 0.40
N PHE A 134 15.19 -29.00 -0.15
CA PHE A 134 15.15 -28.02 -1.24
C PHE A 134 14.59 -26.70 -0.74
N LEU A 135 15.09 -25.58 -1.28
CA LEU A 135 14.69 -24.24 -0.90
C LEU A 135 14.48 -23.37 -2.13
N MET A 136 13.37 -22.63 -2.15
CA MET A 136 13.16 -21.53 -3.08
C MET A 136 12.78 -20.28 -2.29
N SER A 137 13.45 -19.18 -2.60
CA SER A 137 13.20 -17.85 -2.04
C SER A 137 13.55 -16.78 -3.05
N ILE A 138 12.94 -15.61 -2.92
CA ILE A 138 13.27 -14.44 -3.74
C ILE A 138 14.74 -14.01 -3.59
N SER A 139 15.39 -14.33 -2.47
CA SER A 139 16.81 -14.01 -2.23
C SER A 139 17.75 -14.55 -3.32
N PHE A 140 17.35 -15.62 -4.03
CA PHE A 140 18.14 -16.24 -5.09
C PHE A 140 17.92 -15.64 -6.48
N LEU A 141 16.91 -14.77 -6.62
CA LEU A 141 16.51 -14.14 -7.87
C LEU A 141 16.94 -12.67 -7.97
N VAL A 142 17.51 -12.09 -6.90
CA VAL A 142 17.91 -10.68 -6.85
C VAL A 142 19.43 -10.52 -6.90
N GLU A 143 19.90 -9.64 -7.79
CA GLU A 143 21.33 -9.43 -8.06
C GLU A 143 22.07 -8.68 -6.94
N SER A 144 21.38 -7.77 -6.23
CA SER A 144 21.94 -6.95 -5.14
C SER A 144 21.22 -7.22 -3.82
N ARG A 145 21.97 -7.62 -2.80
CA ARG A 145 21.44 -7.99 -1.46
C ARG A 145 21.07 -6.81 -0.58
N ASN A 146 21.54 -5.61 -0.93
CA ASN A 146 21.25 -4.39 -0.17
C ASN A 146 20.04 -3.63 -0.73
N ASP A 147 19.47 -4.10 -1.83
CA ASP A 147 18.29 -3.49 -2.42
C ASP A 147 17.07 -4.00 -1.64
N ALA A 148 16.42 -3.11 -0.88
CA ALA A 148 15.14 -3.45 -0.28
C ALA A 148 14.14 -3.79 -1.39
N ILE A 149 13.73 -5.07 -1.45
CA ILE A 149 12.79 -5.59 -2.45
C ILE A 149 11.37 -5.11 -2.07
N ILE A 150 11.05 -3.86 -2.42
CA ILE A 150 9.70 -3.29 -2.24
C ILE A 150 8.88 -3.59 -3.50
N TRP A 151 8.30 -4.79 -3.56
CA TRP A 151 7.49 -5.22 -4.70
C TRP A 151 5.99 -5.03 -4.40
N ARG A 152 5.19 -4.65 -5.42
CA ARG A 152 3.74 -4.41 -5.28
C ARG A 152 2.94 -5.72 -5.37
N GLY A 153 1.74 -5.77 -4.79
CA GLY A 153 0.83 -6.93 -4.79
C GLY A 153 0.73 -7.69 -6.12
N PRO A 154 0.43 -7.07 -7.28
CA PRO A 154 0.36 -7.79 -8.55
C PRO A 154 1.69 -8.45 -8.99
N ARG A 155 2.83 -7.82 -8.67
CA ARG A 155 4.17 -8.39 -8.92
C ARG A 155 4.46 -9.54 -7.96
N LYS A 156 4.05 -9.42 -6.69
CA LYS A 156 4.14 -10.50 -5.72
C LYS A 156 3.27 -11.69 -6.14
N ASN A 157 2.03 -11.44 -6.56
CA ASN A 157 1.12 -12.50 -7.02
C ASN A 157 1.63 -13.18 -8.28
N ALA A 158 2.19 -12.41 -9.23
CA ALA A 158 2.85 -12.97 -10.40
C ALA A 158 4.08 -13.82 -10.01
N LEU A 159 4.90 -13.35 -9.06
CA LEU A 159 6.04 -14.11 -8.56
C LEU A 159 5.60 -15.38 -7.82
N ILE A 160 4.59 -15.32 -6.96
CA ILE A 160 4.03 -16.52 -6.28
C ILE A 160 3.52 -17.49 -7.33
N LYS A 161 2.82 -17.00 -8.36
CA LYS A 161 2.38 -17.83 -9.47
C LYS A 161 3.57 -18.47 -10.19
N GLN A 162 4.64 -17.73 -10.45
CA GLN A 162 5.89 -18.27 -11.02
C GLN A 162 6.55 -19.27 -10.08
N PHE A 163 6.59 -19.03 -8.76
CA PHE A 163 7.10 -20.02 -7.82
C PHE A 163 6.32 -21.33 -7.85
N LEU A 164 5.00 -21.25 -8.05
CA LEU A 164 4.17 -22.45 -8.13
C LEU A 164 4.21 -23.12 -9.51
N ARG A 165 4.48 -22.37 -10.58
CA ARG A 165 4.46 -22.85 -11.98
C ARG A 165 5.84 -23.31 -12.46
N ASP A 166 6.84 -22.47 -12.22
CA ASP A 166 8.15 -22.53 -12.86
C ASP A 166 9.19 -23.19 -11.97
N VAL A 167 9.01 -23.29 -10.65
CA VAL A 167 9.99 -23.98 -9.80
C VAL A 167 9.86 -25.48 -10.00
N ASP A 168 10.94 -26.08 -10.46
CA ASP A 168 11.02 -27.51 -10.65
C ASP A 168 11.40 -28.22 -9.35
N TRP A 169 10.39 -28.49 -8.54
CA TRP A 169 10.54 -29.17 -7.26
C TRP A 169 10.94 -30.65 -7.39
N GLY A 170 10.70 -31.27 -8.54
CA GLY A 170 10.73 -32.73 -8.65
C GLY A 170 9.72 -33.41 -7.72
N ASN A 171 10.02 -34.65 -7.31
CA ASN A 171 9.15 -35.40 -6.40
C ASN A 171 9.43 -35.06 -4.94
N ILE A 172 8.54 -34.32 -4.31
CA ILE A 172 8.65 -33.87 -2.92
C ILE A 172 7.54 -34.50 -2.07
N ASP A 173 7.91 -35.01 -0.89
CA ASP A 173 6.94 -35.55 0.07
C ASP A 173 6.21 -34.43 0.81
N TYR A 174 6.93 -33.39 1.24
CA TYR A 174 6.38 -32.25 1.96
C TYR A 174 6.90 -30.92 1.43
N LEU A 175 6.00 -30.05 0.98
CA LEU A 175 6.31 -28.64 0.72
C LEU A 175 5.79 -27.79 1.87
N LEU A 176 6.72 -27.19 2.62
CA LEU A 176 6.42 -26.20 3.65
C LEU A 176 6.46 -24.82 3.04
N ILE A 177 5.34 -24.10 3.08
CA ILE A 177 5.20 -22.77 2.50
C ILE A 177 5.29 -21.75 3.64
N ASP A 178 6.42 -21.06 3.74
CA ASP A 178 6.66 -20.02 4.74
C ASP A 178 6.06 -18.70 4.27
N THR A 179 4.99 -18.26 4.93
CA THR A 179 4.27 -17.04 4.54
C THR A 179 4.80 -15.80 5.25
N PRO A 180 4.48 -14.56 4.83
CA PRO A 180 4.74 -13.39 5.69
C PRO A 180 3.90 -13.42 6.98
N PRO A 181 4.17 -12.59 8.00
CA PRO A 181 3.31 -12.48 9.18
C PRO A 181 1.95 -11.81 8.86
N GLY A 182 0.91 -12.16 9.62
CA GLY A 182 -0.44 -11.61 9.49
C GLY A 182 -1.27 -12.32 8.43
N THR A 183 -2.18 -11.60 7.79
CA THR A 183 -2.96 -12.06 6.63
C THR A 183 -2.81 -11.03 5.53
N SER A 184 -2.07 -11.38 4.48
CA SER A 184 -1.66 -10.47 3.40
C SER A 184 -2.05 -11.01 2.02
N ASP A 185 -1.88 -10.21 0.96
CA ASP A 185 -2.14 -10.60 -0.43
C ASP A 185 -1.41 -11.90 -0.84
N GLU A 186 -0.20 -12.13 -0.32
CA GLU A 186 0.59 -13.34 -0.57
C GLU A 186 -0.13 -14.61 -0.09
N HIS A 187 -0.78 -14.53 1.09
CA HIS A 187 -1.53 -15.63 1.68
C HIS A 187 -2.77 -15.98 0.85
N ILE A 188 -3.54 -14.96 0.47
CA ILE A 188 -4.75 -15.14 -0.33
C ILE A 188 -4.37 -15.70 -1.70
N SER A 189 -3.31 -15.17 -2.32
CA SER A 189 -2.86 -15.59 -3.65
C SER A 189 -2.35 -17.02 -3.67
N VAL A 190 -1.49 -17.41 -2.73
CA VAL A 190 -0.99 -18.79 -2.67
C VAL A 190 -2.13 -19.77 -2.39
N VAL A 191 -3.04 -19.45 -1.46
CA VAL A 191 -4.18 -20.32 -1.14
C VAL A 191 -5.15 -20.41 -2.31
N GLN A 192 -5.48 -19.30 -2.97
CA GLN A 192 -6.39 -19.32 -4.11
C GLN A 192 -5.80 -20.12 -5.28
N LEU A 193 -4.54 -19.89 -5.64
CA LEU A 193 -3.86 -20.64 -6.69
C LEU A 193 -3.79 -22.12 -6.33
N LEU A 194 -3.42 -22.47 -5.10
CA LEU A 194 -3.36 -23.85 -4.67
C LEU A 194 -4.75 -24.50 -4.66
N LEU A 195 -5.78 -23.88 -4.09
CA LEU A 195 -7.14 -24.45 -4.09
C LEU A 195 -7.75 -24.62 -5.48
N GLN A 196 -7.33 -23.80 -6.45
CA GLN A 196 -7.77 -23.91 -7.85
C GLN A 196 -6.98 -24.96 -8.65
N SER A 197 -5.70 -25.17 -8.30
CA SER A 197 -4.78 -26.01 -9.08
C SER A 197 -4.49 -27.38 -8.45
N SER A 198 -4.51 -27.51 -7.12
CA SER A 198 -4.10 -28.72 -6.42
C SER A 198 -4.72 -28.85 -5.02
N LYS A 199 -4.40 -29.93 -4.30
CA LYS A 199 -4.83 -30.09 -2.91
C LYS A 199 -3.88 -29.36 -1.98
N LEU A 200 -4.41 -28.52 -1.09
CA LEU A 200 -3.71 -27.97 0.08
C LEU A 200 -4.13 -28.78 1.32
N ASP A 201 -3.18 -29.41 2.01
CA ASP A 201 -3.50 -30.34 3.11
C ASP A 201 -3.84 -29.64 4.41
N GLY A 202 -3.28 -28.44 4.64
CA GLY A 202 -3.70 -27.58 5.73
C GLY A 202 -2.66 -26.54 6.14
N ALA A 203 -2.96 -25.86 7.24
CA ALA A 203 -2.12 -24.82 7.83
C ALA A 203 -1.63 -25.21 9.22
N LEU A 204 -0.33 -25.01 9.45
CA LEU A 204 0.32 -25.04 10.77
C LEU A 204 0.44 -23.61 11.28
N ILE A 205 -0.08 -23.33 12.47
CA ILE A 205 -0.14 -21.98 13.04
C ILE A 205 0.95 -21.83 14.10
N VAL A 206 1.78 -20.79 13.99
CA VAL A 206 2.86 -20.48 14.93
C VAL A 206 2.51 -19.21 15.73
N THR A 207 2.62 -19.27 17.06
CA THR A 207 2.32 -18.16 17.97
C THR A 207 3.21 -18.19 19.21
N THR A 208 3.22 -17.13 20.01
CA THR A 208 3.82 -17.12 21.36
C THR A 208 2.72 -17.14 22.43
N PRO A 209 3.01 -17.48 23.71
CA PRO A 209 1.98 -17.53 24.77
C PRO A 209 1.37 -16.17 25.14
N GLN A 210 1.87 -15.07 24.57
CA GLN A 210 1.45 -13.71 24.90
C GLN A 210 0.07 -13.41 24.31
N GLU A 211 -0.81 -12.79 25.10
CA GLU A 211 -2.18 -12.55 24.67
C GLU A 211 -2.29 -11.71 23.40
N ILE A 212 -1.35 -10.79 23.18
CA ILE A 212 -1.30 -9.98 21.96
C ILE A 212 -1.12 -10.89 20.74
N SER A 213 -0.15 -11.81 20.75
CA SER A 213 0.08 -12.75 19.64
C SER A 213 -1.12 -13.70 19.44
N LEU A 214 -1.71 -14.18 20.53
CA LEU A 214 -2.87 -15.07 20.50
C LEU A 214 -4.11 -14.38 19.93
N LEU A 215 -4.31 -13.08 20.21
CA LEU A 215 -5.45 -12.32 19.68
C LEU A 215 -5.41 -12.21 18.16
N ASP A 216 -4.24 -11.95 17.59
CA ASP A 216 -4.07 -11.83 16.13
C ASP A 216 -4.23 -13.20 15.46
N VAL A 217 -3.67 -14.26 16.07
CA VAL A 217 -3.87 -15.62 15.58
C VAL A 217 -5.35 -16.03 15.62
N ARG A 218 -6.04 -15.76 16.74
CA ARG A 218 -7.46 -16.06 16.90
C ARG A 218 -8.30 -15.34 15.85
N LYS A 219 -8.16 -14.02 15.74
CA LYS A 219 -9.03 -13.17 14.91
C LYS A 219 -8.63 -13.19 13.45
N GLU A 220 -7.36 -12.93 13.14
CA GLU A 220 -6.91 -12.72 11.76
C GLU A 220 -6.63 -14.06 11.08
N VAL A 221 -5.76 -14.88 11.68
CA VAL A 221 -5.29 -16.13 11.04
C VAL A 221 -6.36 -17.22 11.05
N ILE A 222 -6.96 -17.53 12.20
CA ILE A 222 -7.93 -18.64 12.32
C ILE A 222 -9.30 -18.22 11.78
N ILE A 223 -9.94 -17.23 12.40
CA ILE A 223 -11.33 -16.86 12.08
C ILE A 223 -11.44 -16.22 10.70
N ASN A 224 -10.62 -15.21 10.40
CA ASN A 224 -10.78 -14.42 9.18
C ASN A 224 -10.04 -14.97 7.96
N PHE A 225 -9.02 -15.80 8.14
CA PHE A 225 -8.31 -16.42 7.02
C PHE A 225 -8.68 -17.89 6.87
N CYS A 226 -8.17 -18.80 7.70
CA CYS A 226 -8.33 -20.25 7.50
C CYS A 226 -9.80 -20.70 7.38
N ILE A 227 -10.67 -20.25 8.29
CA ILE A 227 -12.10 -20.65 8.25
C ILE A 227 -12.79 -20.09 7.00
N LYS A 228 -12.55 -18.82 6.65
CA LYS A 228 -13.17 -18.17 5.48
C LYS A 228 -12.67 -18.77 4.16
N THR A 229 -11.39 -19.08 4.05
CA THR A 229 -10.78 -19.70 2.87
C THR A 229 -10.93 -21.22 2.84
N LYS A 230 -11.53 -21.80 3.90
CA LYS A 230 -11.73 -23.25 4.07
C LYS A 230 -10.43 -24.06 4.05
N VAL A 231 -9.34 -23.46 4.53
CA VAL A 231 -8.06 -24.16 4.71
C VAL A 231 -8.12 -24.95 6.01
N PRO A 232 -7.92 -26.29 5.98
CA PRO A 232 -7.87 -27.10 7.20
C PRO A 232 -6.74 -26.64 8.13
N ILE A 233 -7.00 -26.57 9.43
CA ILE A 233 -5.96 -26.24 10.40
C ILE A 233 -5.43 -27.55 10.98
N ILE A 234 -4.15 -27.81 10.75
CA ILE A 234 -3.46 -29.02 11.22
C ILE A 234 -3.22 -28.93 12.73
N GLY A 235 -2.88 -27.73 13.22
CA GLY A 235 -2.74 -27.46 14.64
C GLY A 235 -1.91 -26.21 14.92
N ILE A 236 -1.68 -25.97 16.20
CA ILE A 236 -0.98 -24.78 16.71
C ILE A 236 0.35 -25.19 17.36
N VAL A 237 1.41 -24.47 17.03
CA VAL A 237 2.72 -24.52 17.68
C VAL A 237 2.88 -23.26 18.52
N GLU A 238 2.98 -23.44 19.83
CA GLU A 238 3.26 -22.35 20.76
C GLU A 238 4.78 -22.24 20.97
N ASN A 239 5.41 -21.30 20.27
CA ASN A 239 6.84 -21.07 20.31
C ASN A 239 7.26 -20.14 21.46
N MET A 240 8.54 -20.20 21.84
CA MET A 240 9.11 -19.38 22.92
C MET A 240 8.37 -19.49 24.26
N SER A 241 7.81 -20.66 24.57
CA SER A 241 6.94 -20.90 25.74
C SER A 241 7.67 -20.78 27.09
N LYS A 242 8.94 -21.17 27.09
CA LYS A 242 9.82 -21.17 28.26
C LYS A 242 11.27 -21.03 27.83
N PHE A 243 12.08 -20.41 28.67
CA PHE A 243 13.52 -20.39 28.53
C PHE A 243 14.12 -21.49 29.40
N ILE A 244 15.01 -22.30 28.84
CA ILE A 244 15.75 -23.33 29.56
C ILE A 244 17.18 -22.84 29.72
N CYS A 245 17.60 -22.57 30.96
CA CYS A 245 18.95 -22.10 31.21
C CYS A 245 19.97 -23.18 30.80
N PRO A 246 20.89 -22.89 29.86
CA PRO A 246 21.85 -23.88 29.37
C PRO A 246 22.88 -24.31 30.42
N ASN A 247 23.00 -23.57 31.53
CA ASN A 247 23.97 -23.84 32.58
C ASN A 247 23.39 -24.64 33.76
N CYS A 248 22.13 -24.40 34.14
CA CYS A 248 21.51 -25.01 35.33
C CYS A 248 20.20 -25.76 35.06
N SER A 249 19.74 -25.84 33.81
CA SER A 249 18.48 -26.47 33.40
C SER A 249 17.20 -25.89 34.03
N PHE A 250 17.31 -24.81 34.81
CA PHE A 250 16.16 -24.11 35.35
C PHE A 250 15.28 -23.54 34.24
N HIS A 251 13.97 -23.67 34.39
CA HIS A 251 12.98 -23.18 33.44
C HIS A 251 12.40 -21.85 33.91
N SER A 252 12.52 -20.81 33.09
CA SER A 252 11.87 -19.52 33.32
C SER A 252 10.80 -19.28 32.26
N GLN A 253 9.61 -18.85 32.67
CA GLN A 253 8.59 -18.39 31.75
C GLN A 253 8.82 -16.90 31.46
N LEU A 254 9.57 -16.63 30.38
CA LEU A 254 9.80 -15.25 29.93
C LEU A 254 8.49 -14.57 29.49
N PHE A 255 7.58 -15.37 28.93
CA PHE A 255 6.28 -14.93 28.46
C PHE A 255 5.18 -15.78 29.11
N PRO A 256 4.75 -15.44 30.34
CA PRO A 256 3.74 -16.22 31.03
C PRO A 256 2.39 -16.14 30.30
N SER A 257 1.74 -17.29 30.14
CA SER A 257 0.41 -17.41 29.57
C SER A 257 -0.65 -16.93 30.57
N THR A 258 -0.89 -15.63 30.64
CA THR A 258 -1.81 -15.01 31.62
C THR A 258 -3.25 -15.51 31.51
N THR A 259 -3.63 -15.99 30.33
CA THR A 259 -4.97 -16.52 30.06
C THR A 259 -4.99 -18.03 29.87
N GLY A 260 -3.86 -18.74 29.81
CA GLY A 260 -3.82 -20.17 29.48
C GLY A 260 -3.39 -20.51 28.04
N GLY A 261 -2.89 -19.52 27.30
CA GLY A 261 -2.09 -19.73 26.09
C GLY A 261 -2.87 -20.25 24.89
N ALA A 262 -2.16 -20.88 23.96
CA ALA A 262 -2.73 -21.50 22.77
C ALA A 262 -3.76 -22.60 23.11
N ILE A 263 -3.58 -23.30 24.23
CA ILE A 263 -4.51 -24.35 24.69
C ILE A 263 -5.88 -23.75 25.02
N LYS A 264 -5.91 -22.66 25.78
CA LYS A 264 -7.19 -22.00 26.08
C LYS A 264 -7.76 -21.36 24.82
N MET A 265 -6.95 -20.69 24.00
CA MET A 265 -7.42 -20.14 22.72
C MET A 265 -8.09 -21.20 21.84
N ALA A 266 -7.50 -22.40 21.73
CA ALA A 266 -8.07 -23.51 20.98
C ALA A 266 -9.42 -23.95 21.56
N LYS A 267 -9.54 -24.07 22.90
CA LYS A 267 -10.80 -24.39 23.57
C LYS A 267 -11.88 -23.32 23.38
N ASP A 268 -11.53 -22.05 23.55
CA ASP A 268 -12.45 -20.91 23.46
C ASP A 268 -13.02 -20.73 22.05
N LEU A 269 -12.32 -21.22 21.03
CA LEU A 269 -12.78 -21.18 19.64
C LEU A 269 -13.82 -22.26 19.33
N GLU A 270 -14.02 -23.25 20.21
CA GLU A 270 -14.90 -24.41 19.99
C GLU A 270 -14.61 -25.16 18.67
N LEU A 271 -13.38 -25.05 18.19
CA LEU A 271 -12.84 -25.81 17.06
C LEU A 271 -12.01 -26.94 17.64
N ASP A 272 -12.03 -28.13 17.01
CA ASP A 272 -11.21 -29.29 17.42
C ASP A 272 -9.72 -29.06 17.07
N LEU A 273 -9.15 -27.96 17.56
CA LEU A 273 -7.80 -27.50 17.28
C LEU A 273 -6.84 -28.07 18.30
N LYS A 274 -5.86 -28.83 17.81
CA LYS A 274 -4.81 -29.40 18.64
C LYS A 274 -3.62 -28.45 18.76
N VAL A 275 -3.14 -28.21 19.98
CA VAL A 275 -1.80 -27.67 20.21
C VAL A 275 -0.81 -28.82 20.06
N LEU A 276 0.00 -28.79 19.00
CA LEU A 276 0.88 -29.91 18.62
C LEU A 276 2.17 -29.92 19.43
N ALA A 277 2.75 -28.73 19.63
CA ALA A 277 4.00 -28.56 20.36
C ALA A 277 4.02 -27.23 21.12
N SER A 278 4.75 -27.22 22.22
CA SER A 278 5.11 -26.02 22.98
C SER A 278 6.63 -25.94 23.06
N LEU A 279 7.23 -25.10 22.22
CA LEU A 279 8.67 -25.06 21.98
C LEU A 279 9.37 -24.09 22.94
N PRO A 280 10.50 -24.47 23.57
CA PRO A 280 11.27 -23.56 24.39
C PRO A 280 12.04 -22.54 23.53
N LEU A 281 12.34 -21.37 24.10
CA LEU A 281 13.32 -20.43 23.56
C LEU A 281 14.73 -20.95 23.86
N ASP A 282 15.44 -21.37 22.81
CA ASP A 282 16.81 -21.85 22.89
C ASP A 282 17.78 -20.88 22.17
N PRO A 283 18.66 -20.18 22.90
CA PRO A 283 19.66 -19.30 22.30
C PRO A 283 20.62 -20.01 21.33
N LYS A 284 20.90 -21.30 21.56
CA LYS A 284 21.78 -22.07 20.65
C LYS A 284 21.10 -22.28 19.30
N LEU A 285 19.79 -22.54 19.29
CA LEU A 285 19.01 -22.62 18.05
C LEU A 285 19.04 -21.28 17.31
N GLY A 286 18.78 -20.17 18.02
CA GLY A 286 18.85 -18.82 17.44
C GLY A 286 20.21 -18.54 16.79
N LYS A 287 21.30 -18.83 17.51
CA LYS A 287 22.66 -18.69 16.97
C LYS A 287 22.90 -19.56 15.72
N SER A 288 22.47 -20.82 15.74
CA SER A 288 22.63 -21.71 14.58
C SER A 288 21.85 -21.26 13.35
N LEU A 289 20.68 -20.63 13.52
CA LEU A 289 19.92 -20.02 12.43
C LEU A 289 20.64 -18.78 11.89
N ASP A 290 21.14 -17.88 12.75
CA ASP A 290 21.84 -16.67 12.32
C ASP A 290 23.13 -16.96 11.55
N GLU A 291 23.82 -18.04 11.93
CA GLU A 291 25.05 -18.53 11.30
C GLU A 291 24.80 -19.45 10.10
N GLY A 292 23.54 -19.76 9.76
CA GLY A 292 23.20 -20.65 8.64
C GLY A 292 23.67 -22.09 8.82
N ASN A 293 23.83 -22.56 10.05
CA ASN A 293 24.36 -23.89 10.40
C ASN A 293 23.28 -24.80 11.02
N ILE A 294 22.01 -24.59 10.67
CA ILE A 294 20.87 -25.34 11.25
C ILE A 294 20.97 -26.85 11.06
N GLY A 295 21.60 -27.31 9.97
CA GLY A 295 21.83 -28.74 9.72
C GLY A 295 22.65 -29.41 10.83
N LYS A 296 23.77 -28.78 11.21
CA LYS A 296 24.67 -29.26 12.28
C LYS A 296 24.01 -29.25 13.65
N PHE A 297 23.07 -28.34 13.88
CA PHE A 297 22.33 -28.25 15.15
C PHE A 297 21.48 -29.51 15.39
N PHE A 298 20.83 -30.03 14.35
CA PHE A 298 19.99 -31.23 14.42
C PHE A 298 20.74 -32.55 14.21
N GLU A 299 21.98 -32.52 13.71
CA GLU A 299 22.87 -33.69 13.62
C GLU A 299 23.45 -34.11 14.99
N ASN A 300 23.73 -33.14 15.88
CA ASN A 300 24.29 -33.40 17.20
C ASN A 300 23.18 -33.62 18.26
N LEU A 301 22.62 -34.83 18.26
CA LEU A 301 21.45 -35.22 19.07
C LEU A 301 21.67 -35.10 20.60
N GLU A 302 22.89 -35.27 21.10
CA GLU A 302 23.18 -35.37 22.54
C GLU A 302 23.10 -34.02 23.30
N ASN A 303 23.23 -32.88 22.61
CA ASN A 303 23.33 -31.56 23.28
C ASN A 303 21.98 -30.81 23.39
N ASN A 304 20.92 -31.29 22.74
CA ASN A 304 19.68 -30.53 22.51
C ASN A 304 18.41 -31.42 22.58
N GLU A 305 18.36 -32.41 23.48
CA GLU A 305 17.30 -33.43 23.52
C GLU A 305 15.87 -32.88 23.54
N ILE A 306 15.62 -31.79 24.28
CA ILE A 306 14.25 -31.27 24.49
C ILE A 306 13.67 -30.69 23.19
N ILE A 307 14.40 -29.79 22.52
CA ILE A 307 13.89 -29.12 21.32
C ILE A 307 13.83 -30.10 20.14
N ASN A 308 14.83 -30.99 20.03
CA ASN A 308 14.84 -32.04 19.01
C ASN A 308 13.66 -33.00 19.19
N LYS A 309 13.36 -33.42 20.43
CA LYS A 309 12.23 -34.31 20.71
C LYS A 309 10.88 -33.67 20.38
N GLU A 310 10.70 -32.39 20.69
CA GLU A 310 9.46 -31.68 20.36
C GLU A 310 9.29 -31.51 18.84
N PHE A 311 10.35 -31.18 18.09
CA PHE A 311 10.29 -31.13 16.63
C PHE A 311 10.13 -32.52 15.98
N LEU A 312 10.76 -33.56 16.52
CA LEU A 312 10.55 -34.94 16.08
C LEU A 312 9.12 -35.39 16.33
N LYS A 313 8.54 -35.04 17.48
CA LYS A 313 7.13 -35.29 17.78
C LYS A 313 6.23 -34.54 16.79
N LEU A 314 6.50 -33.26 16.55
CA LEU A 314 5.77 -32.44 15.58
C LEU A 314 5.82 -33.06 14.17
N ALA A 315 6.99 -33.54 13.73
CA ALA A 315 7.19 -34.20 12.45
C ALA A 315 6.50 -35.58 12.36
N ASN A 316 6.52 -36.36 13.44
CA ASN A 316 5.90 -37.69 13.49
C ASN A 316 4.36 -37.65 13.60
N GLU A 317 3.80 -36.64 14.28
CA GLU A 317 2.34 -36.44 14.31
C GLU A 317 1.77 -36.13 12.91
N GLN A 318 2.58 -35.57 12.00
CA GLN A 318 2.22 -35.39 10.58
C GLN A 318 2.33 -36.69 9.77
N ASN A 319 3.22 -37.61 10.17
CA ASN A 319 3.57 -38.78 9.37
C ASN A 319 2.67 -40.02 9.59
N MET A 320 1.82 -40.11 10.63
CA MET A 320 1.28 -41.43 11.00
C MET A 320 -0.20 -41.59 11.42
N SER A 321 -1.11 -40.60 11.29
CA SER A 321 -2.53 -40.91 11.58
C SER A 321 -3.65 -40.05 10.96
N LEU A 322 -3.34 -39.05 10.12
CA LEU A 322 -4.39 -38.18 9.55
C LEU A 322 -4.69 -38.40 8.06
N PHE A 323 -3.85 -39.14 7.33
CA PHE A 323 -3.97 -39.28 5.87
C PHE A 323 -4.05 -40.76 5.47
N GLY A 324 -5.26 -41.29 5.31
CA GLY A 324 -5.50 -42.70 4.96
C GLY A 324 -5.10 -43.08 3.53
N SER A 325 -4.26 -44.13 3.43
CA SER A 325 -4.07 -45.18 2.40
C SER A 325 -4.46 -44.95 0.92
N THR A 326 -3.52 -45.14 -0.01
CA THR A 326 -3.30 -46.42 -0.76
C THR A 326 -2.13 -46.31 -1.76
N GLY A 327 -1.12 -47.18 -1.62
CA GLY A 327 -0.48 -47.92 -2.73
C GLY A 327 0.71 -47.33 -3.51
N THR A 328 1.94 -47.75 -3.15
CA THR A 328 2.98 -48.44 -3.98
C THR A 328 3.31 -47.88 -5.39
N SER A 329 4.55 -47.73 -5.88
CA SER A 329 5.88 -48.29 -5.55
C SER A 329 6.95 -47.77 -6.55
N THR A 330 8.16 -47.44 -6.04
CA THR A 330 9.56 -47.66 -6.58
C THR A 330 9.84 -47.55 -8.10
N SER A 331 10.90 -46.89 -8.61
CA SER A 331 12.34 -47.19 -8.35
C SER A 331 13.33 -46.26 -9.10
N SER A 332 14.35 -45.77 -8.36
CA SER A 332 15.80 -45.59 -8.68
C SER A 332 16.32 -45.19 -10.10
N SER A 333 16.88 -43.96 -10.18
CA SER A 333 18.31 -43.56 -10.38
C SER A 333 19.27 -44.37 -11.31
N PRO A 334 20.52 -43.91 -11.61
CA PRO A 334 21.09 -42.55 -11.84
C PRO A 334 22.15 -42.50 -13.02
N PHE A 335 22.76 -41.31 -13.18
CA PHE A 335 24.10 -41.02 -13.76
C PHE A 335 24.32 -40.81 -15.27
N GLY A 336 24.92 -39.65 -15.59
CA GLY A 336 25.71 -39.44 -16.80
C GLY A 336 26.13 -37.98 -16.98
N ALA A 337 27.38 -37.66 -16.64
CA ALA A 337 27.95 -36.31 -16.63
C ALA A 337 28.55 -35.86 -17.98
N LYS A 338 28.32 -34.57 -18.34
CA LYS A 338 29.16 -33.60 -19.11
C LYS A 338 29.67 -34.03 -20.52
N PRO A 339 30.31 -33.18 -21.36
CA PRO A 339 30.68 -31.76 -21.24
C PRO A 339 30.40 -30.86 -22.49
N GLY A 340 30.49 -29.54 -22.30
CA GLY A 340 31.32 -28.69 -23.15
C GLY A 340 30.67 -28.02 -24.38
N GLY A 341 30.61 -26.69 -24.35
CA GLY A 341 30.33 -25.87 -25.53
C GLY A 341 30.65 -24.40 -25.28
N LEU A 342 31.91 -24.02 -25.53
CA LEU A 342 32.37 -22.64 -25.72
C LEU A 342 31.54 -21.94 -26.82
N PHE A 343 31.31 -20.63 -26.64
CA PHE A 343 31.19 -19.52 -27.62
C PHE A 343 30.30 -18.46 -26.96
N GLY A 344 30.59 -17.18 -26.91
CA GLY A 344 31.56 -16.32 -27.57
C GLY A 344 31.08 -14.91 -27.27
N SER A 345 31.96 -14.10 -26.70
CA SER A 345 31.77 -12.72 -26.27
C SER A 345 31.09 -11.82 -27.31
N THR A 346 30.23 -10.91 -26.86
CA THR A 346 30.15 -9.57 -27.47
C THR A 346 29.67 -8.52 -26.46
N THR A 347 30.65 -7.79 -25.93
CA THR A 347 30.52 -6.57 -25.14
C THR A 347 30.00 -5.44 -26.04
N THR A 348 28.94 -4.75 -25.61
CA THR A 348 28.62 -3.41 -26.12
C THR A 348 28.41 -2.46 -24.93
N ASN A 349 29.40 -1.59 -24.75
CA ASN A 349 29.34 -0.40 -23.92
C ASN A 349 28.46 0.64 -24.60
N THR A 350 27.51 1.22 -23.87
CA THR A 350 26.96 2.55 -24.21
C THR A 350 26.92 3.44 -22.97
N GLN A 351 27.54 4.60 -23.14
CA GLN A 351 27.92 5.58 -22.15
C GLN A 351 26.71 6.37 -21.61
N GLN A 352 26.81 6.71 -20.32
CA GLN A 352 25.99 7.67 -19.60
C GLN A 352 26.04 9.07 -20.23
N THR A 353 24.89 9.72 -20.37
CA THR A 353 24.77 11.17 -20.57
C THR A 353 23.97 11.77 -19.43
N THR A 354 24.65 12.57 -18.61
CA THR A 354 24.11 13.36 -17.50
C THR A 354 23.36 14.59 -18.00
N SER A 355 22.10 14.78 -17.59
CA SER A 355 21.36 16.04 -17.74
C SER A 355 21.12 16.67 -16.37
N THR A 356 21.72 17.84 -16.15
CA THR A 356 21.63 18.66 -14.95
C THR A 356 20.21 19.24 -14.75
N THR A 357 19.46 18.67 -13.81
CA THR A 357 18.24 19.27 -13.22
C THR A 357 18.64 19.93 -11.90
N PRO A 358 18.17 21.15 -11.55
CA PRO A 358 18.40 21.71 -10.22
C PRO A 358 17.81 20.73 -9.19
N ALA A 359 18.63 20.34 -8.21
CA ALA A 359 18.18 19.42 -7.16
C ALA A 359 17.11 20.10 -6.30
N ASP A 360 15.99 19.42 -6.08
CA ASP A 360 14.94 19.87 -5.16
C ASP A 360 15.51 20.01 -3.74
N ILE A 361 15.09 21.05 -3.02
CA ILE A 361 15.61 21.37 -1.68
C ILE A 361 14.69 20.76 -0.62
N GLU A 362 15.21 19.85 0.19
CA GLU A 362 14.46 19.23 1.30
C GLU A 362 14.32 20.21 2.49
N LEU A 363 13.11 20.31 3.06
CA LEU A 363 12.86 21.09 4.27
C LEU A 363 13.37 20.35 5.52
N PRO A 364 13.94 21.07 6.49
CA PRO A 364 14.31 20.48 7.77
C PRO A 364 13.08 20.30 8.68
N GLN A 365 13.17 19.39 9.65
CA GLN A 365 12.18 19.19 10.72
C GLN A 365 10.75 18.98 10.20
N VAL A 366 10.60 18.11 9.20
CA VAL A 366 9.28 17.69 8.68
C VAL A 366 8.57 16.78 9.69
N SER A 367 7.26 16.67 9.55
CA SER A 367 6.41 15.78 10.34
C SER A 367 6.84 14.31 10.25
N THR A 368 6.58 13.55 11.31
CA THR A 368 6.82 12.10 11.38
C THR A 368 5.73 11.27 10.69
N ASP A 369 4.57 11.87 10.40
CA ASP A 369 3.47 11.26 9.67
C ASP A 369 3.17 12.08 8.41
N THR A 370 2.24 11.62 7.58
CA THR A 370 1.96 12.16 6.25
C THR A 370 1.48 13.61 6.31
N VAL A 371 2.11 14.48 5.52
CA VAL A 371 1.64 15.86 5.33
C VAL A 371 0.44 15.85 4.38
N GLN A 372 -0.70 16.31 4.88
CA GLN A 372 -1.99 16.33 4.18
C GLN A 372 -2.30 17.67 3.52
N ALA A 373 -1.83 18.77 4.11
CA ALA A 373 -2.09 20.12 3.64
C ALA A 373 -0.79 20.91 3.56
N LEU A 374 -0.58 21.60 2.43
CA LEU A 374 0.50 22.56 2.23
C LEU A 374 -0.10 23.85 1.69
N LYS A 375 0.26 24.99 2.28
CA LYS A 375 -0.24 26.30 1.83
C LYS A 375 0.81 27.38 2.08
N PHE A 376 1.24 28.03 1.02
CA PHE A 376 2.03 29.27 1.14
C PHE A 376 1.13 30.42 1.60
N ASN A 377 1.69 31.34 2.37
CA ASN A 377 1.00 32.58 2.72
C ASN A 377 0.80 33.48 1.48
N PRO A 378 -0.21 34.36 1.50
CA PRO A 378 -0.37 35.39 0.47
C PRO A 378 0.79 36.39 0.52
N THR A 379 1.10 37.01 -0.62
CA THR A 379 2.11 38.07 -0.68
C THR A 379 1.55 39.36 -0.06
N ALA A 380 1.95 39.65 1.18
CA ALA A 380 1.64 40.89 1.88
C ALA A 380 2.89 41.78 2.03
N PRO A 381 2.75 43.12 2.09
CA PRO A 381 3.89 44.03 2.26
C PRO A 381 4.74 43.67 3.48
N ASN A 382 6.06 43.68 3.34
CA ASN A 382 7.03 43.39 4.41
C ASN A 382 6.85 42.02 5.10
N THR A 383 6.20 41.06 4.44
CA THR A 383 5.97 39.72 4.99
C THR A 383 6.91 38.73 4.31
N PRO A 384 7.65 37.89 5.06
CA PRO A 384 8.48 36.85 4.47
C PRO A 384 7.62 35.76 3.81
N ILE A 385 8.24 34.94 2.95
CA ILE A 385 7.56 33.77 2.38
C ILE A 385 7.46 32.71 3.49
N LEU A 386 6.24 32.37 3.87
CA LEU A 386 5.91 31.36 4.86
C LEU A 386 5.21 30.18 4.19
N LEU A 387 5.57 28.98 4.60
CA LEU A 387 4.89 27.75 4.22
C LEU A 387 4.28 27.11 5.46
N ALA A 388 2.98 26.87 5.44
CA ALA A 388 2.30 26.06 6.44
C ALA A 388 2.13 24.61 5.95
N ALA A 389 2.40 23.65 6.83
CA ALA A 389 2.10 22.24 6.63
C ALA A 389 1.26 21.68 7.77
N GLY A 390 0.19 20.98 7.41
CA GLY A 390 -0.68 20.24 8.32
C GLY A 390 -0.53 18.75 8.09
N SER A 391 -0.37 17.99 9.17
CA SER A 391 -0.04 16.57 9.11
C SER A 391 -0.99 15.68 9.90
N TRP A 392 -0.91 14.38 9.62
CA TRP A 392 -1.57 13.31 10.35
C TRP A 392 -0.96 13.05 11.74
N ASP A 393 0.22 13.60 12.05
CA ASP A 393 0.82 13.57 13.39
C ASP A 393 0.19 14.58 14.38
N ASN A 394 -0.95 15.15 14.01
CA ASN A 394 -1.68 16.18 14.76
C ASN A 394 -0.97 17.54 14.88
N THR A 395 0.10 17.78 14.11
CA THR A 395 0.83 19.05 14.13
C THR A 395 0.54 19.95 12.93
N CYS A 396 0.62 21.25 13.17
CA CYS A 396 0.75 22.27 12.14
C CYS A 396 2.11 22.97 12.30
N ARG A 397 2.88 23.06 11.23
CA ARG A 397 4.25 23.60 11.23
C ARG A 397 4.37 24.74 10.21
N ILE A 398 5.18 25.74 10.54
CA ILE A 398 5.46 26.91 9.69
C ILE A 398 6.97 26.98 9.45
N TRP A 399 7.36 27.17 8.20
CA TRP A 399 8.72 27.49 7.80
C TRP A 399 8.77 28.87 7.16
N GLU A 400 9.85 29.58 7.42
CA GLU A 400 10.25 30.76 6.65
C GLU A 400 11.17 30.32 5.52
N ILE A 401 10.89 30.79 4.31
CA ILE A 401 11.58 30.39 3.08
C ILE A 401 12.19 31.64 2.44
N SER A 402 13.49 31.60 2.15
CA SER A 402 14.16 32.64 1.39
C SER A 402 13.84 32.53 -0.10
N GLU A 403 14.05 33.61 -0.85
CA GLU A 403 13.94 33.58 -2.32
C GLU A 403 14.92 32.58 -2.98
N THR A 404 16.02 32.28 -2.30
CA THR A 404 17.03 31.30 -2.72
C THR A 404 16.69 29.86 -2.32
N GLY A 405 15.55 29.63 -1.67
CA GLY A 405 15.08 28.31 -1.25
C GLY A 405 15.66 27.80 0.07
N GLN A 406 16.44 28.61 0.79
CA GLN A 406 16.82 28.26 2.16
C GLN A 406 15.58 28.31 3.05
N SER A 407 15.39 27.30 3.89
CA SER A 407 14.22 27.17 4.74
C SER A 407 14.60 27.06 6.21
N GLN A 408 13.85 27.73 7.09
CA GLN A 408 14.06 27.73 8.53
C GLN A 408 12.72 27.45 9.25
N PRO A 409 12.67 26.50 10.20
CA PRO A 409 11.49 26.30 11.03
C PRO A 409 11.18 27.57 11.85
N LYS A 410 9.93 28.03 11.80
CA LYS A 410 9.49 29.27 12.47
C LYS A 410 8.61 29.01 13.67
N ALA A 411 7.61 28.13 13.52
CA ALA A 411 6.66 27.82 14.58
C ALA A 411 6.03 26.44 14.40
N MET A 412 5.55 25.84 15.49
CA MET A 412 4.83 24.56 15.49
C MET A 412 3.75 24.57 16.57
N GLN A 413 2.62 23.93 16.28
CA GLN A 413 1.53 23.69 17.22
C GLN A 413 1.07 22.23 17.16
N GLU A 414 0.76 21.67 18.32
CA GLU A 414 0.13 20.36 18.46
C GLU A 414 -1.37 20.54 18.75
N LEU A 415 -2.22 19.92 17.94
CA LEU A 415 -3.66 20.21 17.88
C LEU A 415 -4.51 19.09 18.48
N GLY A 416 -3.92 17.93 18.74
CA GLY A 416 -4.60 16.73 19.24
C GLY A 416 -5.47 15.99 18.21
N ALA A 417 -5.46 16.42 16.94
CA ALA A 417 -6.17 15.75 15.85
C ALA A 417 -5.53 16.00 14.47
N PRO A 418 -5.65 15.06 13.52
CA PRO A 418 -5.06 15.20 12.19
C PRO A 418 -5.56 16.43 11.45
N VAL A 419 -4.66 17.15 10.78
CA VAL A 419 -4.97 18.35 10.01
C VAL A 419 -5.33 17.99 8.56
N LEU A 420 -6.44 18.54 8.05
CA LEU A 420 -6.96 18.21 6.71
C LEU A 420 -6.82 19.35 5.68
N SER A 421 -6.85 20.60 6.12
CA SER A 421 -6.71 21.78 5.26
C SER A 421 -6.23 22.98 6.06
N LEU A 422 -5.55 23.88 5.35
CA LEU A 422 -4.99 25.11 5.85
C LEU A 422 -5.37 26.26 4.93
N ASP A 423 -5.59 27.45 5.51
CA ASP A 423 -5.59 28.68 4.73
C ASP A 423 -5.10 29.86 5.57
N TRP A 424 -4.78 30.97 4.92
CA TRP A 424 -4.17 32.14 5.56
C TRP A 424 -5.13 33.33 5.58
N THR A 425 -4.99 34.17 6.60
CA THR A 425 -5.52 35.54 6.51
C THR A 425 -4.75 36.34 5.45
N GLU A 426 -5.41 37.34 4.87
CA GLU A 426 -4.83 38.16 3.79
C GLU A 426 -3.54 38.90 4.20
N ASP A 427 -3.43 39.26 5.48
CA ASP A 427 -2.26 39.90 6.08
C ASP A 427 -1.15 38.91 6.48
N SER A 428 -1.33 37.60 6.23
CA SER A 428 -0.43 36.51 6.63
C SER A 428 -0.14 36.40 8.14
N SER A 429 -0.91 37.10 8.99
CA SER A 429 -0.66 37.10 10.44
C SER A 429 -1.21 35.84 11.14
N LYS A 430 -2.20 35.18 10.52
CA LYS A 430 -2.89 34.02 11.12
C LYS A 430 -3.14 32.92 10.11
N VAL A 431 -3.24 31.70 10.63
CA VAL A 431 -3.50 30.47 9.87
C VAL A 431 -4.79 29.83 10.36
N PHE A 432 -5.71 29.59 9.43
CA PHE A 432 -6.89 28.75 9.66
C PHE A 432 -6.51 27.28 9.52
N ILE A 433 -6.95 26.47 10.47
CA ILE A 433 -6.63 25.05 10.55
C ILE A 433 -7.91 24.26 10.74
N THR A 434 -8.10 23.24 9.91
CA THR A 434 -9.23 22.30 10.01
C THR A 434 -8.72 20.90 10.31
N CYS A 435 -9.43 20.22 11.20
CA CYS A 435 -9.00 18.93 11.75
C CYS A 435 -10.10 17.87 11.67
N CYS A 436 -9.71 16.61 11.80
CA CYS A 436 -10.64 15.47 11.88
C CYS A 436 -11.52 15.51 13.14
N ASP A 437 -11.16 16.25 14.18
CA ASP A 437 -11.95 16.39 15.41
C ASP A 437 -13.11 17.38 15.30
N LYS A 438 -13.51 17.72 14.07
CA LYS A 438 -14.66 18.57 13.74
C LYS A 438 -14.48 20.05 14.07
N ASN A 439 -13.35 20.43 14.67
CA ASN A 439 -13.07 21.80 15.07
C ASN A 439 -12.33 22.58 13.98
N VAL A 440 -12.60 23.88 13.93
CA VAL A 440 -11.93 24.87 13.09
C VAL A 440 -11.20 25.82 14.03
N ARG A 441 -9.89 25.98 13.80
CA ARG A 441 -8.99 26.74 14.66
C ARG A 441 -8.37 27.89 13.90
N LEU A 442 -8.11 28.98 14.60
CA LEU A 442 -7.32 30.11 14.13
C LEU A 442 -6.06 30.20 14.97
N TRP A 443 -4.91 30.08 14.32
CA TRP A 443 -3.60 30.21 14.93
C TRP A 443 -3.02 31.58 14.62
N ASP A 444 -2.85 32.41 15.63
CA ASP A 444 -2.18 33.70 15.53
C ASP A 444 -0.66 33.51 15.70
N LEU A 445 0.11 33.86 14.66
CA LEU A 445 1.55 33.59 14.65
C LEU A 445 2.36 34.55 15.53
N GLN A 446 1.84 35.73 15.83
CA GLN A 446 2.53 36.72 16.65
C GLN A 446 2.47 36.36 18.14
N SER A 447 1.28 36.05 18.63
CA SER A 447 1.03 35.63 20.01
C SER A 447 1.30 34.13 20.23
N ASN A 448 1.42 33.37 19.14
CA ASN A 448 1.50 31.92 19.13
C ASN A 448 0.33 31.24 19.87
N GLN A 449 -0.87 31.85 19.80
CA GLN A 449 -2.09 31.36 20.45
C GLN A 449 -3.04 30.74 19.43
N ILE A 450 -3.78 29.72 19.88
CA ILE A 450 -4.82 29.07 19.09
C ILE A 450 -6.18 29.35 19.73
N VAL A 451 -7.14 29.73 18.90
CA VAL A 451 -8.54 29.92 19.29
C VAL A 451 -9.43 29.05 18.40
N SER A 452 -10.46 28.44 18.99
CA SER A 452 -11.50 27.76 18.21
C SER A 452 -12.44 28.80 17.59
N VAL A 453 -12.67 28.71 16.27
CA VAL A 453 -13.44 29.68 15.48
C VAL A 453 -14.60 29.07 14.71
N GLY A 454 -14.83 27.77 14.89
CA GLY A 454 -15.95 27.07 14.28
C GLY A 454 -15.95 25.59 14.64
N GLN A 455 -17.11 24.97 14.51
CA GLN A 455 -17.29 23.54 14.73
C GLN A 455 -18.33 22.99 13.75
N HIS A 456 -18.10 21.76 13.32
CA HIS A 456 -19.01 20.96 12.49
C HIS A 456 -19.48 19.71 13.22
N ASP A 457 -20.43 18.99 12.62
CA ASP A 457 -20.95 17.74 13.21
C ASP A 457 -20.12 16.51 12.79
N ASP A 458 -19.22 16.68 11.82
CA ASP A 458 -18.26 15.70 11.32
C ASP A 458 -16.96 16.41 10.85
N CYS A 459 -15.97 15.63 10.42
CA CYS A 459 -14.63 16.08 10.02
C CYS A 459 -14.67 17.25 9.01
N VAL A 460 -13.91 18.30 9.28
CA VAL A 460 -13.85 19.48 8.42
C VAL A 460 -12.77 19.28 7.35
N LYS A 461 -13.19 19.05 6.10
CA LYS A 461 -12.29 18.64 5.01
C LYS A 461 -11.51 19.81 4.39
N SER A 462 -12.06 21.02 4.44
CA SER A 462 -11.50 22.19 3.76
C SER A 462 -11.87 23.50 4.44
N CYS A 463 -10.99 24.49 4.36
CA CYS A 463 -11.23 25.88 4.75
C CYS A 463 -10.65 26.85 3.73
N HIS A 464 -11.33 27.98 3.49
CA HIS A 464 -10.91 29.05 2.59
C HIS A 464 -11.28 30.43 3.15
N TRP A 465 -10.33 31.36 3.19
CA TRP A 465 -10.52 32.73 3.65
C TRP A 465 -11.11 33.60 2.53
N VAL A 466 -12.35 34.05 2.72
CA VAL A 466 -13.07 34.86 1.73
C VAL A 466 -12.93 36.34 2.09
N THR A 467 -12.23 37.10 1.26
CA THR A 467 -12.25 38.57 1.28
C THR A 467 -13.15 39.07 0.15
N ALA A 468 -14.38 39.47 0.49
CA ALA A 468 -15.26 40.20 -0.41
C ALA A 468 -15.16 41.71 -0.16
N SER A 469 -15.69 42.52 -1.07
CA SER A 469 -15.70 43.99 -0.91
C SER A 469 -16.52 44.48 0.28
N ASN A 470 -17.53 43.70 0.69
CA ASN A 470 -18.50 44.06 1.73
C ASN A 470 -18.45 43.17 2.98
N TYR A 471 -17.73 42.04 2.96
CA TYR A 471 -17.56 41.17 4.12
C TYR A 471 -16.26 40.35 4.03
N GLN A 472 -15.80 39.89 5.18
CA GLN A 472 -14.74 38.89 5.28
C GLN A 472 -15.23 37.74 6.14
N CYS A 473 -14.99 36.51 5.72
CA CYS A 473 -15.36 35.34 6.50
C CYS A 473 -14.52 34.12 6.13
N LEU A 474 -14.50 33.15 7.03
CA LEU A 474 -13.95 31.83 6.73
C LEU A 474 -15.06 30.93 6.16
N MET A 475 -14.85 30.35 4.99
CA MET A 475 -15.72 29.31 4.43
C MET A 475 -15.13 27.93 4.77
N THR A 476 -15.92 27.04 5.37
CA THR A 476 -15.51 25.66 5.67
C THR A 476 -16.47 24.65 5.06
N GLY A 477 -15.93 23.49 4.66
CA GLY A 477 -16.70 22.38 4.10
C GLY A 477 -16.39 21.07 4.82
N SER A 478 -17.43 20.32 5.17
CA SER A 478 -17.33 19.14 6.04
C SER A 478 -18.02 17.90 5.46
N TRP A 479 -17.69 16.75 6.03
CA TRP A 479 -18.38 15.48 5.82
C TRP A 479 -19.77 15.43 6.48
N ASP A 480 -20.13 16.43 7.28
CA ASP A 480 -21.52 16.62 7.76
C ASP A 480 -22.47 17.12 6.65
N ARG A 481 -21.96 17.25 5.42
CA ARG A 481 -22.67 17.73 4.24
C ARG A 481 -23.09 19.20 4.39
N SER A 482 -22.29 20.03 5.06
CA SER A 482 -22.53 21.46 5.14
C SER A 482 -21.34 22.29 4.64
N LEU A 483 -21.66 23.46 4.07
CA LEU A 483 -20.75 24.60 4.00
C LEU A 483 -21.15 25.58 5.08
N ARG A 484 -20.22 25.99 5.93
CA ARG A 484 -20.45 27.00 6.96
C ARG A 484 -19.56 28.21 6.71
N PHE A 485 -20.10 29.40 6.95
CA PHE A 485 -19.40 30.66 6.83
C PHE A 485 -19.27 31.29 8.22
N TRP A 486 -18.07 31.72 8.60
CA TRP A 486 -17.77 32.14 9.96
C TRP A 486 -17.21 33.56 10.00
N ASP A 487 -17.72 34.38 10.90
CA ASP A 487 -17.21 35.73 11.13
C ASP A 487 -16.01 35.70 12.07
N MET A 488 -14.91 36.33 11.67
CA MET A 488 -13.66 36.38 12.45
C MET A 488 -13.47 37.68 13.22
N ARG A 489 -14.42 38.63 13.15
CA ARG A 489 -14.32 39.93 13.83
C ARG A 489 -14.49 39.81 15.34
N GLN A 490 -15.27 38.83 15.81
CA GLN A 490 -15.48 38.55 17.23
C GLN A 490 -15.12 37.09 17.52
N LEU A 491 -14.11 36.90 18.36
CA LEU A 491 -13.62 35.58 18.77
C LEU A 491 -13.91 35.36 20.27
N PRO A 492 -14.31 34.14 20.69
CA PRO A 492 -14.56 32.96 19.87
C PRO A 492 -15.87 33.08 19.06
N THR A 493 -15.87 32.57 17.84
CA THR A 493 -17.06 32.59 16.98
C THR A 493 -18.04 31.52 17.46
N ILE A 494 -19.25 31.92 17.88
CA ILE A 494 -20.27 31.01 18.42
C ILE A 494 -21.22 30.51 17.32
N ASN A 495 -21.56 31.36 16.35
CA ASN A 495 -22.54 31.06 15.30
C ASN A 495 -21.94 31.26 13.91
N SER A 496 -22.32 30.39 12.97
CA SER A 496 -22.05 30.61 11.55
C SER A 496 -22.89 31.79 11.02
N LEU A 497 -22.30 32.65 10.20
CA LEU A 497 -22.99 33.68 9.41
C LEU A 497 -24.03 33.08 8.46
N ALA A 498 -23.67 31.95 7.84
CA ALA A 498 -24.55 31.20 6.96
C ALA A 498 -24.16 29.72 7.00
N THR A 499 -25.17 28.86 6.84
CA THR A 499 -24.98 27.41 6.65
C THR A 499 -25.74 27.00 5.40
N ILE A 500 -25.03 26.39 4.45
CA ILE A 500 -25.61 25.80 3.25
C ILE A 500 -25.57 24.28 3.40
N GLN A 501 -26.74 23.66 3.38
CA GLN A 501 -26.84 22.21 3.36
C GLN A 501 -26.54 21.67 1.97
N LEU A 502 -25.63 20.70 1.91
CA LEU A 502 -25.24 19.99 0.70
C LEU A 502 -25.92 18.61 0.64
N PRO A 503 -26.15 18.07 -0.57
CA PRO A 503 -26.74 16.75 -0.72
C PRO A 503 -25.79 15.63 -0.27
N GLU A 504 -24.48 15.86 -0.33
CA GLU A 504 -23.44 14.87 -0.06
C GLU A 504 -22.22 15.50 0.62
N ARG A 505 -21.32 14.63 1.10
CA ARG A 505 -20.08 15.00 1.79
C ARG A 505 -19.16 15.82 0.88
N VAL A 506 -18.46 16.79 1.46
CA VAL A 506 -17.42 17.56 0.77
C VAL A 506 -16.13 16.73 0.68
N TRP A 507 -15.65 16.45 -0.54
CA TRP A 507 -14.36 15.76 -0.75
C TRP A 507 -13.21 16.72 -1.08
N CYS A 508 -13.49 17.73 -1.90
CA CYS A 508 -12.52 18.75 -2.27
C CYS A 508 -13.22 20.08 -2.53
N SER A 509 -12.53 21.18 -2.33
CA SER A 509 -13.04 22.51 -2.62
C SER A 509 -11.89 23.44 -2.98
N ASP A 510 -12.18 24.43 -3.81
CA ASP A 510 -11.28 25.55 -4.05
C ASP A 510 -12.07 26.85 -4.14
N MET A 511 -11.42 27.96 -3.81
CA MET A 511 -12.02 29.28 -3.77
C MET A 511 -11.07 30.31 -4.35
N VAL A 512 -11.54 31.00 -5.37
CA VAL A 512 -10.89 32.15 -5.98
C VAL A 512 -11.97 33.19 -6.17
N TYR A 513 -12.02 34.18 -5.28
CA TYR A 513 -13.08 35.17 -5.26
C TYR A 513 -13.32 35.79 -6.67
N PRO A 514 -14.59 35.88 -7.12
CA PRO A 514 -15.82 35.58 -6.38
C PRO A 514 -16.33 34.13 -6.48
N LEU A 515 -15.58 33.21 -7.08
CA LEU A 515 -16.02 31.83 -7.33
C LEU A 515 -15.55 30.86 -6.23
N ALA A 516 -16.45 30.00 -5.78
CA ALA A 516 -16.11 28.78 -5.03
C ALA A 516 -16.65 27.55 -5.75
N CYS A 517 -15.84 26.48 -5.81
CA CYS A 517 -16.21 25.22 -6.45
C CYS A 517 -16.03 24.06 -5.46
N ILE A 518 -17.09 23.29 -5.24
CA ILE A 518 -17.17 22.26 -4.20
C ILE A 518 -17.47 20.90 -4.84
N GLY A 519 -16.51 19.99 -4.78
CA GLY A 519 -16.65 18.60 -5.24
C GLY A 519 -17.22 17.70 -4.16
N LEU A 520 -18.34 17.05 -4.47
CA LEU A 520 -19.11 16.22 -3.55
C LEU A 520 -18.91 14.72 -3.78
N ALA A 521 -19.27 13.91 -2.79
CA ALA A 521 -19.12 12.45 -2.82
C ALA A 521 -19.91 11.74 -3.95
N ASN A 522 -21.01 12.32 -4.41
CA ASN A 522 -21.80 11.82 -5.55
C ASN A 522 -21.26 12.24 -6.92
N ARG A 523 -20.04 12.81 -7.00
CA ARG A 523 -19.42 13.35 -8.22
C ARG A 523 -20.05 14.64 -8.76
N ASN A 524 -20.98 15.25 -8.03
CA ASN A 524 -21.46 16.58 -8.39
C ASN A 524 -20.47 17.65 -7.92
N ILE A 525 -20.39 18.74 -8.69
CA ILE A 525 -19.63 19.93 -8.38
C ILE A 525 -20.64 21.07 -8.26
N LYS A 526 -20.75 21.64 -7.05
CA LYS A 526 -21.53 22.85 -6.83
C LYS A 526 -20.63 24.07 -6.91
N CYS A 527 -21.02 25.02 -7.75
CA CYS A 527 -20.32 26.29 -7.92
C CYS A 527 -21.15 27.40 -7.30
N TYR A 528 -20.48 28.29 -6.55
CA TYR A 528 -21.10 29.40 -5.86
C TYR A 528 -20.44 30.72 -6.26
N ASN A 529 -21.26 31.75 -6.44
CA ASN A 529 -20.81 33.14 -6.43
C ASN A 529 -20.84 33.65 -4.98
N LEU A 530 -19.77 34.29 -4.54
CA LEU A 530 -19.59 34.81 -3.19
C LEU A 530 -19.78 36.34 -3.11
N GLU A 531 -20.08 37.03 -4.21
CA GLU A 531 -20.41 38.46 -4.19
C GLU A 531 -21.67 38.73 -3.36
N GLY A 532 -21.57 39.64 -2.38
CA GLY A 532 -22.68 39.98 -1.51
C GLY A 532 -22.98 38.90 -0.47
N GLN A 533 -23.56 37.78 -0.92
CA GLN A 533 -23.81 36.58 -0.12
C GLN A 533 -23.61 35.32 -0.98
N PRO A 534 -23.23 34.18 -0.39
CA PRO A 534 -23.05 32.94 -1.14
C PRO A 534 -24.32 32.49 -1.89
N GLN A 535 -24.25 32.40 -3.22
CA GLN A 535 -25.35 31.97 -4.09
C GLN A 535 -24.88 30.86 -5.02
N GLU A 536 -25.65 29.76 -5.09
CA GLU A 536 -25.38 28.68 -6.04
C GLU A 536 -25.62 29.17 -7.46
N ILE A 537 -24.60 29.04 -8.31
CA ILE A 537 -24.69 29.44 -9.73
C ILE A 537 -24.83 28.23 -10.65
N GLN A 538 -24.19 27.10 -10.33
CA GLN A 538 -24.24 25.89 -11.15
C GLN A 538 -24.10 24.62 -10.29
N ASN A 539 -24.75 23.54 -10.73
CA ASN A 539 -24.58 22.19 -10.21
C ASN A 539 -24.24 21.26 -11.38
N ILE A 540 -22.99 20.85 -11.45
CA ILE A 540 -22.40 20.16 -12.61
C ILE A 540 -22.13 18.71 -12.23
N GLU A 541 -22.61 17.74 -13.00
CA GLU A 541 -22.15 16.36 -12.87
C GLU A 541 -20.75 16.22 -13.48
N SER A 542 -19.81 15.62 -12.73
CA SER A 542 -18.44 15.41 -13.21
C SER A 542 -18.39 14.59 -14.51
N GLN A 543 -17.55 15.02 -15.44
CA GLN A 543 -17.19 14.23 -16.62
C GLN A 543 -16.35 12.99 -16.28
N LEU A 544 -15.81 12.93 -15.06
CA LEU A 544 -15.02 11.81 -14.56
C LEU A 544 -15.96 10.73 -14.01
N LYS A 545 -15.64 9.47 -14.33
CA LYS A 545 -16.50 8.33 -13.97
C LYS A 545 -16.32 7.90 -12.51
N TYR A 546 -15.19 8.26 -11.91
CA TYR A 546 -14.79 7.84 -10.57
C TYR A 546 -14.75 9.02 -9.61
N GLN A 547 -14.56 8.71 -8.33
CA GLN A 547 -14.53 9.65 -7.22
C GLN A 547 -13.58 10.84 -7.47
N SER A 548 -14.10 12.05 -7.23
CA SER A 548 -13.34 13.30 -7.22
C SER A 548 -12.38 13.34 -6.03
N ARG A 549 -11.16 13.79 -6.26
CA ARG A 549 -10.09 13.81 -5.25
C ARG A 549 -9.56 15.22 -4.98
N SER A 550 -9.40 16.01 -6.03
CA SER A 550 -8.80 17.35 -5.97
C SER A 550 -9.48 18.29 -6.96
N ILE A 551 -9.52 19.58 -6.65
CA ILE A 551 -10.10 20.62 -7.51
C ILE A 551 -9.26 21.88 -7.40
N ALA A 552 -9.10 22.62 -8.50
CA ALA A 552 -8.48 23.93 -8.51
C ALA A 552 -9.13 24.85 -9.55
N ILE A 553 -9.45 26.09 -9.16
CA ILE A 553 -10.03 27.11 -10.02
C ILE A 553 -8.91 27.76 -10.85
N PHE A 554 -9.18 27.97 -12.13
CA PHE A 554 -8.32 28.76 -13.01
C PHE A 554 -8.98 30.07 -13.41
N LYS A 555 -8.12 31.04 -13.66
CA LYS A 555 -8.50 32.38 -14.13
C LYS A 555 -8.36 32.47 -15.64
N ASN A 556 -9.18 33.32 -16.23
CA ASN A 556 -9.00 33.73 -17.61
C ASN A 556 -7.81 34.70 -17.69
N LYS A 557 -6.87 34.42 -18.60
CA LYS A 557 -5.64 35.21 -18.79
C LYS A 557 -5.90 36.67 -19.21
N ILE A 558 -7.06 36.97 -19.80
CA ILE A 558 -7.38 38.29 -20.34
C ILE A 558 -7.87 39.24 -19.24
N ASN A 559 -8.85 38.81 -18.43
CA ASN A 559 -9.50 39.66 -17.43
C ASN A 559 -9.14 39.27 -15.98
N ASN A 560 -8.34 38.22 -15.79
CA ASN A 560 -7.93 37.68 -14.50
C ASN A 560 -9.10 37.27 -13.58
N GLN A 561 -10.27 37.03 -14.15
CA GLN A 561 -11.45 36.55 -13.42
C GLN A 561 -11.49 35.02 -13.42
N PRO A 562 -12.00 34.38 -12.35
CA PRO A 562 -12.22 32.94 -12.33
C PRO A 562 -13.22 32.54 -13.43
N ASN A 563 -12.89 31.51 -14.22
CA ASN A 563 -13.67 31.09 -15.39
C ASN A 563 -13.99 29.59 -15.39
N GLY A 564 -13.29 28.80 -14.58
CA GLY A 564 -13.51 27.37 -14.55
C GLY A 564 -12.63 26.68 -13.54
N PHE A 565 -12.65 25.35 -13.56
CA PHE A 565 -11.86 24.53 -12.67
C PHE A 565 -11.27 23.31 -13.37
N ALA A 566 -10.15 22.83 -12.83
CA ALA A 566 -9.62 21.53 -13.10
C ALA A 566 -9.98 20.58 -11.96
N LEU A 567 -10.50 19.40 -12.28
CA LEU A 567 -10.93 18.38 -11.33
C LEU A 567 -10.09 17.12 -11.52
N GLY A 568 -9.41 16.67 -10.47
CA GLY A 568 -8.69 15.39 -10.43
C GLY A 568 -9.53 14.28 -9.82
N SER A 569 -9.40 13.07 -10.35
CA SER A 569 -10.09 11.87 -9.85
C SER A 569 -9.11 10.79 -9.38
N ILE A 570 -9.66 9.76 -8.72
CA ILE A 570 -8.89 8.57 -8.33
C ILE A 570 -8.45 7.69 -9.51
N GLU A 571 -8.95 7.95 -10.72
CA GLU A 571 -8.67 7.15 -11.93
C GLU A 571 -7.55 7.72 -12.83
N GLY A 572 -6.60 8.48 -12.28
CA GLY A 572 -5.48 9.04 -13.06
C GLY A 572 -5.97 9.86 -14.25
N ARG A 573 -6.89 10.79 -13.97
CA ARG A 573 -7.53 11.64 -14.97
C ARG A 573 -7.90 12.98 -14.37
N VAL A 574 -7.71 14.03 -15.17
CA VAL A 574 -8.15 15.39 -14.87
C VAL A 574 -9.17 15.85 -15.90
N ALA A 575 -10.24 16.49 -15.45
CA ALA A 575 -11.21 17.19 -16.28
C ALA A 575 -10.97 18.71 -16.19
N ILE A 576 -10.97 19.39 -17.33
CA ILE A 576 -10.99 20.85 -17.44
C ILE A 576 -12.43 21.25 -17.76
N GLN A 577 -13.03 22.05 -16.88
CA GLN A 577 -14.40 22.51 -16.98
C GLN A 577 -14.44 24.05 -16.94
N CYS A 578 -14.85 24.67 -18.04
CA CYS A 578 -15.17 26.08 -18.13
C CYS A 578 -16.64 26.30 -17.77
N LEU A 579 -16.95 27.31 -16.94
CA LEU A 579 -18.31 27.61 -16.52
C LEU A 579 -19.11 28.34 -17.61
N ASP A 580 -18.42 29.18 -18.40
CA ASP A 580 -19.00 29.96 -19.51
C ASP A 580 -18.65 29.34 -20.88
N ALA A 581 -18.47 28.02 -20.94
CA ALA A 581 -18.12 27.31 -22.17
C ALA A 581 -19.18 27.57 -23.26
N LYS A 582 -18.76 28.19 -24.37
CA LYS A 582 -19.63 28.40 -25.54
C LYS A 582 -19.58 27.21 -26.48
N ASP A 583 -18.44 26.53 -26.56
CA ASP A 583 -18.27 25.29 -27.32
C ASP A 583 -18.11 24.11 -26.36
N THR A 584 -18.81 23.02 -26.66
CA THR A 584 -18.62 21.71 -26.01
C THR A 584 -17.16 21.25 -25.96
N LYS A 585 -16.33 21.67 -26.92
CA LYS A 585 -14.90 21.32 -26.98
C LYS A 585 -14.06 22.01 -25.92
N ASP A 586 -14.53 23.11 -25.32
CA ASP A 586 -13.79 23.84 -24.29
C ASP A 586 -13.65 23.02 -23.01
N ASN A 587 -14.61 22.12 -22.76
CA ASN A 587 -14.54 21.16 -21.67
C ASN A 587 -13.96 19.84 -22.19
N PHE A 588 -12.93 19.33 -21.52
CA PHE A 588 -12.26 18.10 -21.94
C PHE A 588 -11.60 17.39 -20.77
N THR A 589 -11.24 16.12 -20.97
CA THR A 589 -10.49 15.35 -19.98
C THR A 589 -9.18 14.85 -20.58
N PHE A 590 -8.17 14.66 -19.74
CA PHE A 590 -6.92 14.04 -20.14
C PHE A 590 -6.42 13.05 -19.08
N LYS A 591 -5.73 12.01 -19.53
CA LYS A 591 -5.13 10.98 -18.67
C LYS A 591 -3.82 11.50 -18.10
N CYS A 592 -3.56 11.19 -16.84
CA CYS A 592 -2.32 11.51 -16.12
C CYS A 592 -2.08 10.45 -15.03
N HIS A 593 -0.92 10.47 -14.37
CA HIS A 593 -0.60 9.57 -13.25
C HIS A 593 -0.94 8.10 -13.55
N ARG A 594 -0.30 7.59 -14.62
CA ARG A 594 -0.44 6.22 -15.13
C ARG A 594 0.96 5.70 -15.43
N SER A 595 1.19 4.41 -15.21
CA SER A 595 2.46 3.81 -15.56
C SER A 595 2.70 3.92 -17.08
N SER A 596 3.94 4.29 -17.45
CA SER A 596 4.38 4.23 -18.86
C SER A 596 4.51 2.80 -19.33
N GLU A 597 4.96 1.92 -18.44
CA GLU A 597 5.11 0.50 -18.67
C GLU A 597 3.83 -0.25 -18.33
N LEU A 598 3.53 -1.27 -19.14
CA LEU A 598 2.44 -2.20 -18.85
C LEU A 598 2.97 -3.26 -17.92
N ILE A 599 2.34 -3.42 -16.76
CA ILE A 599 2.62 -4.50 -15.83
C ILE A 599 1.61 -5.61 -16.14
N ASN A 600 2.10 -6.75 -16.63
CA ASN A 600 1.28 -7.88 -17.08
C ASN A 600 0.25 -7.48 -18.17
N GLY A 601 0.62 -6.58 -19.08
CA GLY A 601 -0.27 -6.07 -20.12
C GLY A 601 -1.28 -5.01 -19.64
N PHE A 602 -1.30 -4.68 -18.35
CA PHE A 602 -2.18 -3.66 -17.78
C PHE A 602 -1.41 -2.38 -17.41
N GLN A 603 -2.02 -1.24 -17.68
CA GLN A 603 -1.50 0.06 -17.25
C GLN A 603 -1.99 0.34 -15.82
N GLU A 604 -1.07 0.55 -14.88
CA GLU A 604 -1.44 0.99 -13.53
C GLU A 604 -1.96 2.43 -13.57
N ILE A 605 -2.99 2.68 -12.78
CA ILE A 605 -3.70 3.96 -12.70
C ILE A 605 -3.64 4.43 -11.25
N TYR A 606 -3.30 5.71 -11.06
CA TYR A 606 -3.08 6.27 -9.74
C TYR A 606 -3.98 7.48 -9.49
N PRO A 607 -4.43 7.69 -8.24
CA PRO A 607 -5.15 8.89 -7.86
C PRO A 607 -4.38 10.19 -8.13
N VAL A 608 -5.10 11.20 -8.59
CA VAL A 608 -4.61 12.58 -8.69
C VAL A 608 -4.86 13.30 -7.37
N ASN A 609 -3.88 13.23 -6.46
CA ASN A 609 -3.98 13.80 -5.12
C ASN A 609 -4.06 15.33 -5.15
N VAL A 610 -3.34 15.97 -6.08
CA VAL A 610 -3.26 17.43 -6.17
C VAL A 610 -3.46 17.90 -7.60
N VAL A 611 -4.23 18.97 -7.74
CA VAL A 611 -4.27 19.84 -8.90
C VAL A 611 -4.08 21.26 -8.39
N THR A 612 -3.18 22.03 -9.00
CA THR A 612 -2.97 23.44 -8.64
C THR A 612 -2.51 24.22 -9.86
N PHE A 613 -2.86 25.51 -9.94
CA PHE A 613 -2.50 26.38 -11.06
C PHE A 613 -1.30 27.26 -10.70
N HIS A 614 -0.42 27.45 -11.67
CA HIS A 614 0.60 28.49 -11.60
C HIS A 614 -0.12 29.86 -11.60
N PRO A 615 0.11 30.72 -10.59
CA PRO A 615 -0.68 31.94 -10.38
C PRO A 615 -0.58 32.92 -11.55
N ILE A 616 0.57 32.99 -12.20
CA ILE A 616 0.81 33.88 -13.35
C ILE A 616 0.40 33.21 -14.68
N TYR A 617 1.01 32.08 -15.04
CA TYR A 617 0.83 31.48 -16.37
C TYR A 617 -0.49 30.72 -16.57
N GLN A 618 -1.22 30.39 -15.50
CA GLN A 618 -2.45 29.58 -15.56
C GLN A 618 -2.25 28.22 -16.27
N THR A 619 -1.01 27.73 -16.32
CA THR A 619 -0.66 26.32 -16.50
C THR A 619 -0.88 25.58 -15.19
N LEU A 620 -1.06 24.27 -15.23
CA LEU A 620 -1.37 23.48 -14.04
C LEU A 620 -0.29 22.46 -13.70
N CYS A 621 -0.10 22.25 -12.41
CA CYS A 621 0.61 21.12 -11.84
C CYS A 621 -0.40 20.08 -11.38
N THR A 622 -0.16 18.81 -11.72
CA THR A 622 -0.85 17.66 -11.14
C THR A 622 0.16 16.80 -10.41
N ALA A 623 -0.20 16.29 -9.24
CA ALA A 623 0.61 15.35 -8.49
C ALA A 623 -0.24 14.18 -7.98
N GLY A 624 0.35 12.98 -7.94
CA GLY A 624 -0.42 11.76 -7.73
C GLY A 624 0.27 10.69 -6.90
N ALA A 625 -0.48 9.59 -6.72
CA ALA A 625 -0.03 8.43 -5.96
C ALA A 625 1.08 7.62 -6.64
N ASP A 626 1.40 7.96 -7.90
CA ASP A 626 2.56 7.44 -8.64
C ASP A 626 3.89 8.07 -8.20
N GLY A 627 3.85 9.01 -7.24
CA GLY A 627 5.02 9.71 -6.74
C GLY A 627 5.58 10.72 -7.74
N ARG A 628 4.78 11.15 -8.73
CA ARG A 628 5.23 12.11 -9.75
C ARG A 628 4.40 13.38 -9.72
N TYR A 629 5.03 14.50 -10.07
CA TYR A 629 4.32 15.70 -10.50
C TYR A 629 4.46 15.89 -12.02
N SER A 630 3.50 16.58 -12.63
CA SER A 630 3.51 16.90 -14.06
C SER A 630 2.92 18.29 -14.29
N PHE A 631 3.59 19.06 -15.14
CA PHE A 631 3.16 20.37 -15.57
C PHE A 631 2.47 20.29 -16.92
N TRP A 632 1.36 21.00 -17.06
CA TRP A 632 0.48 20.94 -18.22
C TRP A 632 0.07 22.34 -18.65
N ASP A 633 -0.04 22.53 -19.95
CA ASP A 633 -0.70 23.68 -20.55
C ASP A 633 -2.07 23.22 -21.05
N LYS A 634 -3.14 23.66 -20.35
CA LYS A 634 -4.52 23.31 -20.69
C LYS A 634 -5.00 24.01 -21.97
N ASP A 635 -4.44 25.17 -22.30
CA ASP A 635 -4.86 25.95 -23.47
C ASP A 635 -4.25 25.34 -24.74
N ALA A 636 -2.97 24.94 -24.67
CA ALA A 636 -2.30 24.20 -25.73
C ALA A 636 -2.63 22.69 -25.73
N ARG A 637 -3.22 22.17 -24.65
CA ARG A 637 -3.50 20.75 -24.40
C ARG A 637 -2.24 19.86 -24.47
N THR A 638 -1.14 20.36 -23.91
CA THR A 638 0.16 19.69 -23.95
C THR A 638 0.77 19.51 -22.56
N LYS A 639 1.46 18.39 -22.35
CA LYS A 639 2.35 18.23 -21.19
C LYS A 639 3.62 19.06 -21.40
N LEU A 640 3.98 19.88 -20.41
CA LEU A 640 5.18 20.73 -20.45
C LEU A 640 6.41 19.96 -19.97
N LYS A 641 6.34 19.42 -18.75
CA LYS A 641 7.40 18.65 -18.07
C LYS A 641 6.80 17.71 -17.03
N GLY A 642 7.56 16.73 -16.57
CA GLY A 642 7.20 15.89 -15.43
C GLY A 642 8.43 15.46 -14.66
N SER A 643 8.23 15.10 -13.40
CA SER A 643 9.29 14.60 -12.53
C SER A 643 9.56 13.12 -12.76
N ASP A 644 10.69 12.67 -12.22
CA ASP A 644 10.90 11.27 -11.89
C ASP A 644 9.99 10.85 -10.74
N ALA A 645 9.85 9.52 -10.55
CA ALA A 645 9.07 8.98 -9.44
C ALA A 645 9.83 9.15 -8.13
N MET A 646 9.18 9.76 -7.15
CA MET A 646 9.65 9.83 -5.77
C MET A 646 9.44 8.50 -5.05
N ALA A 647 10.10 8.33 -3.91
CA ALA A 647 10.01 7.11 -3.10
C ALA A 647 8.59 6.84 -2.54
N MET A 648 7.78 7.89 -2.40
CA MET A 648 6.42 7.83 -1.85
C MET A 648 5.45 8.68 -2.69
N PRO A 649 4.13 8.43 -2.62
CA PRO A 649 3.10 9.29 -3.18
C PRO A 649 3.31 10.77 -2.87
N ILE A 650 2.99 11.65 -3.82
CA ILE A 650 2.90 13.08 -3.52
C ILE A 650 1.52 13.35 -2.94
N THR A 651 1.46 13.83 -1.70
CA THR A 651 0.23 13.93 -0.90
C THR A 651 -0.35 15.34 -0.91
N ALA A 652 0.50 16.36 -0.88
CA ALA A 652 0.12 17.77 -0.99
C ALA A 652 1.14 18.55 -1.83
N CYS A 653 0.67 19.61 -2.51
CA CYS A 653 1.50 20.50 -3.30
C CYS A 653 0.84 21.89 -3.38
N HIS A 654 1.65 22.95 -3.32
CA HIS A 654 1.19 24.33 -3.47
C HIS A 654 2.27 25.18 -4.13
N ILE A 655 1.86 26.09 -5.01
CA ILE A 655 2.76 27.04 -5.69
C ILE A 655 2.64 28.38 -4.98
N HIS A 656 3.76 29.00 -4.62
CA HIS A 656 3.78 30.33 -4.03
C HIS A 656 3.17 31.36 -5.01
N GLN A 657 2.50 32.41 -4.51
CA GLN A 657 1.80 33.40 -5.34
C GLN A 657 2.70 34.10 -6.37
N GLY A 658 4.00 34.23 -6.08
CA GLY A 658 5.00 34.72 -7.03
C GLY A 658 5.34 33.77 -8.18
N GLY A 659 4.90 32.50 -8.15
CA GLY A 659 5.13 31.50 -9.20
C GLY A 659 6.54 30.90 -9.25
N ASN A 660 7.46 31.39 -8.42
CA ASN A 660 8.86 30.97 -8.46
C ASN A 660 9.12 29.61 -7.82
N ILE A 661 8.41 29.32 -6.72
CA ILE A 661 8.68 28.17 -5.85
C ILE A 661 7.39 27.34 -5.74
N MET A 662 7.53 26.05 -5.97
CA MET A 662 6.53 25.04 -5.66
C MET A 662 7.00 24.23 -4.46
N ALA A 663 6.14 24.05 -3.47
CA ALA A 663 6.36 23.11 -2.39
C ALA A 663 5.53 21.86 -2.64
N TYR A 664 6.13 20.68 -2.47
CA TYR A 664 5.39 19.41 -2.51
C TYR A 664 5.85 18.50 -1.39
N SER A 665 4.93 17.68 -0.88
CA SER A 665 5.22 16.69 0.15
C SER A 665 5.09 15.28 -0.41
N ILE A 666 5.98 14.41 0.02
CA ILE A 666 5.87 12.97 -0.18
C ILE A 666 5.47 12.32 1.15
N GLY A 667 4.61 11.32 1.09
CA GLY A 667 4.11 10.59 2.25
C GLY A 667 3.14 9.50 1.81
N TYR A 668 2.62 8.72 2.75
CA TYR A 668 1.67 7.67 2.41
C TYR A 668 0.24 8.21 2.32
N ASP A 669 -0.35 8.17 1.13
CA ASP A 669 -1.64 8.81 0.84
C ASP A 669 -2.88 7.93 1.10
N TRP A 670 -2.67 6.77 1.71
CA TRP A 670 -3.70 5.75 1.97
C TRP A 670 -4.35 5.14 0.73
N SER A 671 -3.80 5.37 -0.47
CA SER A 671 -4.36 4.88 -1.74
C SER A 671 -4.49 3.36 -1.83
N LYS A 672 -3.80 2.62 -0.95
CA LYS A 672 -3.83 1.15 -0.87
C LYS A 672 -4.29 0.64 0.50
N GLY A 673 -4.88 1.50 1.34
CA GLY A 673 -5.37 1.12 2.65
C GLY A 673 -4.29 0.92 3.72
N SER A 674 -4.71 0.49 4.91
CA SER A 674 -3.83 0.36 6.08
C SER A 674 -2.67 -0.61 5.88
N GLU A 675 -2.83 -1.62 5.03
CA GLU A 675 -1.83 -2.65 4.78
C GLU A 675 -0.51 -2.10 4.22
N TYR A 676 -0.55 -0.92 3.60
CA TYR A 676 0.62 -0.24 3.05
C TYR A 676 1.04 0.98 3.89
N SER A 677 0.46 1.13 5.09
CA SER A 677 0.88 2.11 6.09
C SER A 677 1.94 1.49 6.99
N TYR A 678 3.21 1.64 6.61
CA TYR A 678 4.33 1.14 7.38
C TYR A 678 4.91 2.24 8.29
N PRO A 679 5.39 1.92 9.49
CA PRO A 679 6.13 2.88 10.32
C PRO A 679 7.40 3.42 9.65
N THR A 680 7.91 2.74 8.62
CA THR A 680 9.06 3.15 7.82
C THR A 680 8.71 4.09 6.67
N ASN A 681 7.42 4.37 6.43
CA ASN A 681 7.01 5.29 5.39
C ASN A 681 7.61 6.67 5.67
N ILE A 682 8.41 7.16 4.74
CA ILE A 682 9.07 8.45 4.89
C ILE A 682 8.12 9.58 4.52
N THR A 683 8.08 10.61 5.35
CA THR A 683 7.45 11.89 5.00
C THR A 683 8.53 12.94 4.81
N LYS A 684 8.48 13.64 3.68
CA LYS A 684 9.39 14.77 3.39
C LYS A 684 8.63 15.89 2.68
N ILE A 685 9.15 17.11 2.77
CA ILE A 685 8.68 18.26 2.00
C ILE A 685 9.87 18.80 1.20
N TYR A 686 9.63 19.10 -0.07
CA TYR A 686 10.60 19.61 -1.01
C TYR A 686 10.17 20.96 -1.59
N LEU A 687 11.14 21.83 -1.86
CA LEU A 687 10.98 23.04 -2.68
C LEU A 687 11.59 22.81 -4.05
N HIS A 688 10.83 23.18 -5.07
CA HIS A 688 11.20 23.07 -6.47
C HIS A 688 11.02 24.43 -7.17
N ALA A 689 12.03 24.86 -7.92
CA ALA A 689 11.99 26.10 -8.69
C ALA A 689 11.20 25.88 -10.01
N CYS A 690 9.90 26.14 -9.99
CA CYS A 690 8.99 25.72 -11.06
C CYS A 690 8.76 26.73 -12.19
N ASN A 691 9.18 28.00 -12.02
CA ASN A 691 8.77 29.10 -12.91
C ASN A 691 9.01 28.81 -14.40
N GLU A 692 10.26 28.56 -14.78
CA GLU A 692 10.61 28.33 -16.20
C GLU A 692 9.99 27.04 -16.75
N GLU A 693 9.79 26.02 -15.92
CA GLU A 693 9.23 24.73 -16.32
C GLU A 693 7.72 24.78 -16.58
N MET A 694 7.03 25.70 -15.90
CA MET A 694 5.59 25.91 -16.02
C MET A 694 5.23 27.00 -17.05
N LYS A 695 6.22 27.64 -17.66
CA LYS A 695 6.00 28.66 -18.68
C LYS A 695 5.49 28.01 -19.99
N PRO A 696 4.39 28.51 -20.58
CA PRO A 696 3.89 28.03 -21.86
C PRO A 696 4.96 28.11 -22.96
N ARG A 697 5.04 27.08 -23.81
CA ARG A 697 5.94 27.11 -24.97
C ARG A 697 5.37 28.08 -26.02
N VAL A 698 6.17 29.04 -26.45
CA VAL A 698 5.81 29.90 -27.59
C VAL A 698 5.77 29.02 -28.84
N LYS A 699 4.64 28.99 -29.55
CA LYS A 699 4.59 28.36 -30.88
C LYS A 699 5.56 29.11 -31.79
N LYS A 700 6.59 28.42 -32.26
CA LYS A 700 7.40 28.89 -33.40
C LYS A 700 6.59 28.82 -34.68
#